data_AF-M4EFX8-F1
#
_entry.id   AF-M4EFX8-F1
#
_cell.length_a   1.000
_cell.length_b   1.000
_cell.length_c   1.000
_cell.angle_alpha   90.00
_cell.angle_beta   90.00
_cell.angle_gamma   90.00
#
_symmetry.space_group_name_H-M   'P 1'
#
loop_
_entity.id
_entity.type
_entity.pdbx_description
1 polymer ?
#
loop_
_entity_poly.entity_id
_entity_poly.type
_entity_poly.pdbx_seq_one_letter_code
_entity_poly.pdbx_strand_id
1 'polypeptide(L)'
;MQRRSPRACSEMASRQVQDAAVGQQDALTENQEGVRSRLEIVYVLLGINYSNNLSSTIYKPLMEQFRQIGEVLGSLNALMVLQDDILINQRQCCLLLEIFSLAFSTVAEDIRQNLKLEEKHSKWRALEQPLRELYRVFKEGEMYVRNCMSNKDWWGKVINFHQNKDCVEFHIHNLFCYFPAVIEAIETAGEISGLDPSEMDRRRVVFSRKYDREWNDPKLFQWRFGKQYLIPKDICSRFEHSWREDRWNLVEALQEKRKSKSDEIGKTEKRLADFLLKKLTGLEQFNGRLFPSSILVGSKDYQVRRRLGGGGQYKEIQWLGDSFVLRHFFGDLEPLDAEISSLLSLCHSNILQYLCGFYDKEKKECSLVMELMHKDLKSYMKENCGPRRRYLFSVPVVIDIMLQIARGMEYLHSNEIFHGDLNPMNILLKERSHTEGYFHAKISGFGLNSVKTFTRASSRPTTPAPVIWYAPEVLTEMEQDLKGITVPRSKFTHKADVYSFAMVCFELITGKVPFEDSHLQGDEMGKNIRRGDRPLFPFPSPKYLVSLIKRCWHSEPSQRPTFSSICRILRYIKKFLVVNPDQGHIQIQTPLVDCWDLEARFLRKFSIETGSHAESVMQIPFQLYSYRVAEKEKMSPNLNKEESSDTGGESASESVSDPPTTPKYTKSLCLDAISEYSESDTRSVYSEAPTKKISSALKKSGDMAKLRRNSSTGLRSTGSSPVKPRPAPNVTLPLSPFGRNSKARKDTRLPLSPMSPLGHGRRRHLSGPASDSELT
;
A
#
# COMPACT_ATOMS: atom_id res chain seq x y z
N MET A 1 11.61 -56.85 48.42
CA MET A 1 11.05 -56.25 49.67
C MET A 1 10.55 -54.84 49.37
N GLN A 2 9.52 -54.39 50.09
CA GLN A 2 8.95 -53.03 50.16
C GLN A 2 8.72 -52.24 48.84
N ARG A 3 7.46 -52.24 48.41
CA ARG A 3 6.91 -51.28 47.43
C ARG A 3 6.88 -49.87 48.04
N ARG A 4 7.47 -48.86 47.40
CA ARG A 4 7.14 -47.44 47.67
C ARG A 4 5.85 -47.07 46.94
N SER A 5 5.01 -46.23 47.56
CA SER A 5 3.65 -45.96 47.05
C SER A 5 3.64 -44.87 45.96
N PRO A 6 2.70 -44.90 45.00
CA PRO A 6 2.62 -43.87 43.95
C PRO A 6 2.31 -42.45 44.45
N ARG A 7 1.76 -42.29 45.68
CA ARG A 7 1.42 -40.97 46.23
C ARG A 7 2.66 -40.11 46.51
N ALA A 8 3.75 -40.71 46.98
CA ALA A 8 4.97 -39.95 47.33
C ALA A 8 5.63 -39.29 46.11
N CYS A 9 5.60 -39.93 44.94
CA CYS A 9 6.08 -39.33 43.69
C CYS A 9 5.17 -38.21 43.19
N SER A 10 3.85 -38.33 43.37
CA SER A 10 2.89 -37.29 43.01
C SER A 10 3.05 -36.03 43.87
N GLU A 11 3.31 -36.18 45.17
CA GLU A 11 3.53 -35.05 46.09
C GLU A 11 4.88 -34.36 45.85
N MET A 12 5.95 -35.11 45.55
CA MET A 12 7.24 -34.51 45.15
C MET A 12 7.14 -33.75 43.82
N ALA A 13 6.46 -34.30 42.81
CA ALA A 13 6.23 -33.60 41.55
C ALA A 13 5.37 -32.33 41.73
N SER A 14 4.33 -32.39 42.57
CA SER A 14 3.47 -31.23 42.86
C SER A 14 4.23 -30.12 43.58
N ARG A 15 5.11 -30.47 44.55
CA ARG A 15 5.99 -29.49 45.21
C ARG A 15 7.00 -28.87 44.25
N GLN A 16 7.66 -29.66 43.40
CA GLN A 16 8.57 -29.11 42.39
C GLN A 16 7.87 -28.16 41.39
N VAL A 17 6.61 -28.41 41.05
CA VAL A 17 5.82 -27.48 40.21
C VAL A 17 5.42 -26.22 40.96
N GLN A 18 5.12 -26.29 42.26
CA GLN A 18 4.85 -25.11 43.09
C GLN A 18 6.11 -24.28 43.35
N ASP A 19 7.25 -24.92 43.66
CA ASP A 19 8.53 -24.23 43.88
C ASP A 19 9.02 -23.57 42.57
N ALA A 20 8.80 -24.21 41.41
CA ALA A 20 9.07 -23.61 40.10
C ALA A 20 8.12 -22.45 39.76
N ALA A 21 6.85 -22.53 40.15
CA ALA A 21 5.89 -21.45 39.97
C ALA A 21 6.22 -20.23 40.85
N VAL A 22 6.59 -20.45 42.13
CA VAL A 22 7.05 -19.39 43.03
C VAL A 22 8.35 -18.77 42.50
N GLY A 23 9.33 -19.58 42.09
CA GLY A 23 10.57 -19.06 41.48
C GLY A 23 10.34 -18.26 40.18
N GLN A 24 9.34 -18.62 39.37
CA GLN A 24 8.93 -17.80 38.22
C GLN A 24 8.22 -16.50 38.62
N GLN A 25 7.46 -16.52 39.72
CA GLN A 25 6.76 -15.34 40.23
C GLN A 25 7.74 -14.35 40.87
N ASP A 26 8.69 -14.84 41.66
CA ASP A 26 9.77 -14.05 42.26
C ASP A 26 10.68 -13.44 41.18
N ALA A 27 11.06 -14.22 40.15
CA ALA A 27 11.83 -13.72 39.00
C ALA A 27 11.04 -12.72 38.13
N LEU A 28 9.69 -12.79 38.10
CA LEU A 28 8.84 -11.79 37.48
C LEU A 28 8.77 -10.51 38.30
N THR A 29 8.77 -10.59 39.64
CA THR A 29 8.86 -9.40 40.52
C THR A 29 10.24 -8.76 40.51
N GLU A 30 11.34 -9.53 40.53
CA GLU A 30 12.70 -8.97 40.39
C GLU A 30 12.91 -8.32 39.02
N ASN A 31 12.35 -8.87 37.93
CA ASN A 31 12.34 -8.17 36.64
C ASN A 31 11.45 -6.92 36.67
N GLN A 32 10.32 -6.93 37.38
CA GLN A 32 9.51 -5.72 37.55
C GLN A 32 10.27 -4.64 38.34
N GLU A 33 11.02 -4.97 39.39
CA GLU A 33 11.85 -4.02 40.14
C GLU A 33 13.09 -3.56 39.36
N GLY A 34 13.72 -4.43 38.56
CA GLY A 34 14.78 -4.06 37.64
C GLY A 34 14.30 -3.13 36.51
N VAL A 35 13.08 -3.35 36.00
CA VAL A 35 12.41 -2.44 35.04
C VAL A 35 11.96 -1.15 35.72
N ARG A 36 11.49 -1.20 36.97
CA ARG A 36 11.18 -0.01 37.80
C ARG A 36 12.42 0.84 38.01
N SER A 37 13.55 0.24 38.36
CA SER A 37 14.84 0.91 38.56
C SER A 37 15.34 1.59 37.27
N ARG A 38 15.15 0.95 36.10
CA ARG A 38 15.49 1.56 34.81
C ARG A 38 14.51 2.65 34.36
N LEU A 39 13.23 2.56 34.76
CA LEU A 39 12.26 3.65 34.60
C LEU A 39 12.54 4.81 35.56
N GLU A 40 12.97 4.55 36.79
CA GLU A 40 13.37 5.58 37.77
C GLU A 40 14.57 6.39 37.29
N ILE A 41 15.54 5.77 36.60
CA ILE A 41 16.62 6.50 35.91
C ILE A 41 16.05 7.48 34.86
N VAL A 42 14.98 7.11 34.14
CA VAL A 42 14.28 8.01 33.20
C VAL A 42 13.48 9.09 33.93
N TYR A 43 12.86 8.80 35.08
CA TYR A 43 12.16 9.81 35.89
C TYR A 43 13.11 10.82 36.54
N VAL A 44 14.27 10.38 37.02
CA VAL A 44 15.32 11.25 37.61
C VAL A 44 15.99 12.12 36.54
N LEU A 45 16.22 11.59 35.32
CA LEU A 45 16.76 12.37 34.20
C LEU A 45 15.75 13.36 33.58
N LEU A 46 14.46 13.27 33.89
CA LEU A 46 13.41 14.15 33.36
C LEU A 46 12.81 15.12 34.41
N GLY A 47 13.18 15.02 35.68
CA GLY A 47 12.81 16.00 36.72
C GLY A 47 11.32 16.07 37.07
N ILE A 48 10.57 14.98 36.89
CA ILE A 48 9.10 14.96 37.11
C ILE A 48 8.75 14.38 38.48
N ASN A 49 8.37 15.25 39.43
CA ASN A 49 7.74 14.83 40.68
C ASN A 49 6.29 14.36 40.44
N TYR A 50 5.94 13.19 40.99
CA TYR A 50 4.58 12.65 40.94
C TYR A 50 3.70 13.29 42.01
N SER A 51 2.52 13.78 41.61
CA SER A 51 1.39 13.98 42.52
C SER A 51 0.15 13.33 41.92
N ASN A 52 -0.34 12.28 42.58
CA ASN A 52 -1.55 11.59 42.18
C ASN A 52 -2.77 12.39 42.63
N ASN A 53 -3.59 12.84 41.67
CA ASN A 53 -4.97 13.21 41.94
C ASN A 53 -5.87 12.74 40.78
N LEU A 54 -6.76 11.80 41.07
CA LEU A 54 -7.79 11.37 40.15
C LEU A 54 -8.93 12.41 40.12
N SER A 55 -9.02 13.21 39.05
CA SER A 55 -10.31 13.69 38.53
C SER A 55 -10.19 14.34 37.15
N SER A 56 -11.26 14.22 36.36
CA SER A 56 -11.54 14.80 35.04
C SER A 56 -11.23 13.94 33.80
N THR A 57 -12.27 13.71 32.99
CA THR A 57 -12.29 12.84 31.80
C THR A 57 -12.13 13.64 30.51
N ILE A 58 -11.45 14.79 30.56
CA ILE A 58 -11.31 15.73 29.43
C ILE A 58 -9.85 16.20 29.37
N TYR A 59 -9.22 16.08 28.19
CA TYR A 59 -7.76 16.21 27.94
C TYR A 59 -6.88 15.11 28.55
N LYS A 60 -6.57 14.07 27.75
CA LYS A 60 -5.32 13.31 27.96
C LYS A 60 -4.14 14.23 27.59
N PRO A 61 -3.17 14.50 28.48
CA PRO A 61 -2.05 15.38 28.16
C PRO A 61 -1.22 14.86 26.99
N LEU A 62 -0.66 15.74 26.16
CA LEU A 62 0.15 15.31 25.01
C LEU A 62 1.33 14.38 25.37
N MET A 63 1.97 14.61 26.51
CA MET A 63 3.04 13.74 27.02
C MET A 63 2.58 12.27 27.14
N GLU A 64 1.29 12.01 27.33
CA GLU A 64 0.70 10.68 27.34
C GLU A 64 0.84 9.97 25.98
N GLN A 65 0.73 10.69 24.85
CA GLN A 65 0.94 10.08 23.52
C GLN A 65 2.40 9.68 23.33
N PHE A 66 3.36 10.53 23.69
CA PHE A 66 4.78 10.18 23.59
C PHE A 66 5.17 9.06 24.57
N ARG A 67 4.64 9.11 25.80
CA ARG A 67 4.79 8.04 26.80
C ARG A 67 4.25 6.71 26.28
N GLN A 68 3.07 6.72 25.66
CA GLN A 68 2.46 5.53 25.05
C GLN A 68 3.30 4.95 23.91
N ILE A 69 3.94 5.77 23.06
CA ILE A 69 4.91 5.27 22.05
C ILE A 69 6.07 4.55 22.76
N GLY A 70 6.59 5.15 23.84
CA GLY A 70 7.62 4.54 24.69
C GLY A 70 7.19 3.20 25.31
N GLU A 71 5.94 3.08 25.78
CA GLU A 71 5.37 1.82 26.27
C GLU A 71 5.31 0.75 25.17
N VAL A 72 4.91 1.13 23.94
CA VAL A 72 4.91 0.19 22.81
C VAL A 72 6.32 -0.29 22.50
N LEU A 73 7.29 0.64 22.45
CA LEU A 73 8.67 0.30 22.17
C LEU A 73 9.29 -0.55 23.29
N GLY A 74 8.95 -0.28 24.55
CA GLY A 74 9.34 -1.11 25.70
C GLY A 74 8.77 -2.52 25.61
N SER A 75 7.48 -2.66 25.28
CA SER A 75 6.86 -3.96 25.04
C SER A 75 7.46 -4.69 23.84
N LEU A 76 7.81 -3.97 22.78
CA LEU A 76 8.47 -4.55 21.59
C LEU A 76 9.87 -5.05 21.93
N ASN A 77 10.65 -4.29 22.71
CA ASN A 77 11.95 -4.74 23.21
C ASN A 77 11.79 -6.00 24.08
N ALA A 78 10.82 -6.03 25.01
CA ALA A 78 10.58 -7.19 25.87
C ALA A 78 10.22 -8.46 25.08
N LEU A 79 9.43 -8.33 24.00
CA LEU A 79 9.16 -9.43 23.07
C LEU A 79 10.44 -9.89 22.35
N MET A 80 11.24 -8.94 21.86
CA MET A 80 12.46 -9.22 21.10
C MET A 80 13.66 -9.70 21.95
N VAL A 81 13.55 -9.74 23.28
CA VAL A 81 14.51 -10.50 24.13
C VAL A 81 14.49 -11.99 23.74
N LEU A 82 13.32 -12.52 23.37
CA LEU A 82 13.13 -13.90 22.92
C LEU A 82 13.17 -14.01 21.38
N GLN A 83 13.99 -13.19 20.72
CA GLN A 83 14.07 -13.17 19.25
C GLN A 83 14.51 -14.52 18.64
N ASP A 84 15.21 -15.37 19.38
CA ASP A 84 15.70 -16.66 18.88
C ASP A 84 14.57 -17.70 18.73
N ASP A 85 13.42 -17.48 19.39
CA ASP A 85 12.20 -18.27 19.17
C ASP A 85 11.47 -17.89 17.85
N ILE A 86 11.89 -16.80 17.19
CA ILE A 86 11.29 -16.33 15.93
C ILE A 86 11.86 -17.14 14.76
N LEU A 87 11.23 -18.29 14.50
CA LEU A 87 11.64 -19.20 13.42
C LEU A 87 11.43 -18.65 11.99
N ILE A 88 10.69 -17.54 11.81
CA ILE A 88 10.38 -16.94 10.51
C ILE A 88 10.33 -15.42 10.66
N ASN A 89 10.97 -14.70 9.73
CA ASN A 89 11.06 -13.23 9.70
C ASN A 89 11.83 -12.60 10.88
N GLN A 90 12.79 -13.31 11.48
CA GLN A 90 13.61 -12.81 12.60
C GLN A 90 14.33 -11.50 12.23
N ARG A 91 15.07 -11.48 11.11
CA ARG A 91 15.86 -10.32 10.67
C ARG A 91 14.98 -9.11 10.37
N GLN A 92 13.82 -9.34 9.76
CA GLN A 92 12.80 -8.30 9.56
C GLN A 92 12.24 -7.78 10.89
N CYS A 93 12.06 -8.61 11.92
CA CYS A 93 11.63 -8.15 13.24
C CYS A 93 12.74 -7.32 13.94
N CYS A 94 14.00 -7.75 13.86
CA CYS A 94 15.15 -6.97 14.36
C CYS A 94 15.25 -5.60 13.67
N LEU A 95 15.13 -5.56 12.34
CA LEU A 95 15.12 -4.33 11.55
C LEU A 95 13.99 -3.38 11.99
N LEU A 96 12.80 -3.91 12.25
CA LEU A 96 11.64 -3.13 12.67
C LEU A 96 11.82 -2.55 14.08
N LEU A 97 12.36 -3.33 15.01
CA LEU A 97 12.73 -2.83 16.35
C LEU A 97 13.76 -1.71 16.27
N GLU A 98 14.78 -1.87 15.44
CA GLU A 98 15.88 -0.91 15.32
C GLU A 98 15.41 0.43 14.73
N ILE A 99 14.64 0.41 13.64
CA ILE A 99 14.12 1.64 13.03
C ILE A 99 13.08 2.33 13.91
N PHE A 100 12.29 1.58 14.70
CA PHE A 100 11.40 2.15 15.72
C PHE A 100 12.19 2.75 16.89
N SER A 101 13.30 2.13 17.29
CA SER A 101 14.20 2.65 18.33
C SER A 101 14.90 3.94 17.88
N LEU A 102 15.34 4.00 16.62
CA LEU A 102 15.87 5.23 16.02
C LEU A 102 14.77 6.31 15.91
N ALA A 103 13.58 5.95 15.46
CA ALA A 103 12.43 6.87 15.36
C ALA A 103 12.09 7.51 16.71
N PHE A 104 11.98 6.70 17.77
CA PHE A 104 11.72 7.19 19.12
C PHE A 104 12.87 8.07 19.65
N SER A 105 14.13 7.65 19.44
CA SER A 105 15.30 8.40 19.88
C SER A 105 15.44 9.75 19.18
N THR A 106 15.22 9.81 17.86
CA THR A 106 15.21 11.05 17.08
C THR A 106 14.10 12.00 17.54
N VAL A 107 12.87 11.49 17.77
CA VAL A 107 11.78 12.32 18.31
C VAL A 107 12.08 12.81 19.72
N ALA A 108 12.65 11.97 20.59
CA ALA A 108 13.06 12.36 21.94
C ALA A 108 14.13 13.46 21.93
N GLU A 109 15.07 13.39 20.99
CA GLU A 109 16.13 14.39 20.81
C GLU A 109 15.58 15.71 20.28
N ASP A 110 14.80 15.66 19.20
CA ASP A 110 14.20 16.85 18.59
C ASP A 110 13.24 17.56 19.56
N ILE A 111 12.47 16.83 20.38
CA ILE A 111 11.67 17.41 21.47
C ILE A 111 12.57 18.12 22.50
N ARG A 112 13.64 17.47 22.97
CA ARG A 112 14.53 18.01 24.02
C ARG A 112 15.32 19.24 23.55
N GLN A 113 15.69 19.29 22.28
CA GLN A 113 16.43 20.41 21.69
C GLN A 113 15.53 21.62 21.38
N ASN A 114 14.28 21.37 20.93
CA ASN A 114 13.45 22.43 20.36
C ASN A 114 12.29 22.89 21.26
N LEU A 115 11.89 22.13 22.29
CA LEU A 115 10.70 22.44 23.11
C LEU A 115 11.03 22.59 24.60
N LYS A 116 10.31 23.49 25.29
CA LYS A 116 10.38 23.68 26.75
C LYS A 116 9.29 22.85 27.45
N LEU A 117 9.67 22.01 28.41
CA LEU A 117 8.80 21.01 29.07
C LEU A 117 7.68 21.64 29.90
N GLU A 118 7.88 22.86 30.36
CA GLU A 118 6.94 23.68 31.12
C GLU A 118 5.71 24.06 30.27
N GLU A 119 5.88 24.14 28.93
CA GLU A 119 4.87 24.58 27.97
C GLU A 119 3.98 23.42 27.44
N LYS A 120 4.16 22.20 27.99
CA LYS A 120 3.52 20.95 27.53
C LYS A 120 1.98 20.96 27.45
N HIS A 121 1.32 21.83 28.21
CA HIS A 121 -0.15 21.93 28.26
C HIS A 121 -0.73 23.06 27.40
N SER A 122 0.10 23.97 26.87
CA SER A 122 -0.35 25.15 26.13
C SER A 122 0.08 25.12 24.66
N LYS A 123 1.40 25.16 24.40
CA LYS A 123 1.95 25.37 23.05
C LYS A 123 2.10 24.09 22.23
N TRP A 124 2.22 22.94 22.89
CA TRP A 124 2.54 21.69 22.19
C TRP A 124 1.34 21.06 21.45
N ARG A 125 0.13 21.64 21.49
CA ARG A 125 -1.13 21.06 20.94
C ARG A 125 -1.03 20.53 19.50
N ALA A 126 -0.19 21.15 18.65
CA ALA A 126 0.05 20.71 17.27
C ALA A 126 0.62 19.28 17.14
N LEU A 127 1.28 18.76 18.17
CA LEU A 127 1.91 17.44 18.18
C LEU A 127 0.94 16.28 18.46
N GLU A 128 -0.29 16.56 18.90
CA GLU A 128 -1.21 15.52 19.38
C GLU A 128 -1.58 14.51 18.29
N GLN A 129 -2.02 15.00 17.13
CA GLN A 129 -2.41 14.12 16.02
C GLN A 129 -1.20 13.43 15.35
N PRO A 130 -0.06 14.09 15.08
CA PRO A 130 1.15 13.43 14.59
C PRO A 130 1.65 12.30 15.51
N LEU A 131 1.72 12.52 16.83
CA LEU A 131 2.17 11.50 17.77
C LEU A 131 1.14 10.37 17.92
N ARG A 132 -0.15 10.65 17.86
CA ARG A 132 -1.22 9.63 17.86
C ARG A 132 -1.14 8.71 16.64
N GLU A 133 -0.85 9.24 15.47
CA GLU A 133 -0.66 8.43 14.26
C GLU A 133 0.67 7.66 14.31
N LEU A 134 1.74 8.23 14.87
CA LEU A 134 3.01 7.51 15.10
C LEU A 134 2.83 6.34 16.10
N TYR A 135 2.09 6.56 17.19
CA TYR A 135 1.68 5.50 18.11
C TYR A 135 0.93 4.37 17.40
N ARG A 136 0.02 4.70 16.47
CA ARG A 136 -0.69 3.70 15.67
C ARG A 136 0.29 2.84 14.85
N VAL A 137 1.25 3.46 14.16
CA VAL A 137 2.27 2.72 13.39
C VAL A 137 3.09 1.80 14.30
N PHE A 138 3.50 2.28 15.48
CA PHE A 138 4.23 1.47 16.45
C PHE A 138 3.39 0.27 16.92
N LYS A 139 2.09 0.46 17.19
CA LYS A 139 1.17 -0.64 17.53
C LYS A 139 0.95 -1.62 16.38
N GLU A 140 0.82 -1.15 15.13
CA GLU A 140 0.75 -2.05 13.97
C GLU A 140 2.02 -2.92 13.87
N GLY A 141 3.21 -2.35 14.07
CA GLY A 141 4.48 -3.10 14.05
C GLY A 141 4.67 -4.06 15.23
N GLU A 142 4.25 -3.67 16.44
CA GLU A 142 4.24 -4.55 17.61
C GLU A 142 3.34 -5.79 17.38
N MET A 143 2.17 -5.61 16.76
CA MET A 143 1.26 -6.70 16.42
C MET A 143 1.82 -7.61 15.32
N TYR A 144 2.60 -7.08 14.38
CA TYR A 144 3.33 -7.89 13.39
C TYR A 144 4.36 -8.81 14.05
N VAL A 145 5.19 -8.27 14.95
CA VAL A 145 6.18 -9.09 15.70
C VAL A 145 5.49 -10.15 16.55
N ARG A 146 4.40 -9.82 17.26
CA ARG A 146 3.58 -10.83 17.98
C ARG A 146 3.05 -11.93 17.05
N ASN A 147 2.66 -11.60 15.83
CA ASN A 147 2.17 -12.59 14.85
C ASN A 147 3.30 -13.53 14.39
N CYS A 148 4.51 -13.00 14.14
CA CYS A 148 5.70 -13.80 13.85
C CYS A 148 6.06 -14.74 15.03
N MET A 149 5.98 -14.25 16.27
CA MET A 149 6.24 -15.03 17.49
C MET A 149 5.16 -16.07 17.85
N SER A 150 3.92 -15.92 17.36
CA SER A 150 2.75 -16.71 17.82
C SER A 150 2.96 -18.24 17.85
N ASN A 151 2.38 -18.97 18.80
CA ASN A 151 2.52 -20.44 18.86
C ASN A 151 1.64 -21.22 17.85
N LYS A 152 1.40 -20.62 16.67
CA LYS A 152 0.69 -21.25 15.55
C LYS A 152 1.52 -22.37 14.90
N ASP A 153 0.82 -23.28 14.22
CA ASP A 153 1.44 -24.32 13.41
C ASP A 153 2.53 -23.76 12.48
N TRP A 154 3.69 -24.43 12.47
CA TRP A 154 4.86 -23.93 11.76
C TRP A 154 4.65 -23.92 10.25
N TRP A 155 4.01 -24.94 9.66
CA TRP A 155 3.73 -24.97 8.23
C TRP A 155 2.70 -23.91 7.85
N GLY A 156 1.65 -23.72 8.64
CA GLY A 156 0.65 -22.66 8.47
C GLY A 156 1.29 -21.26 8.48
N LYS A 157 2.26 -21.03 9.39
CA LYS A 157 3.10 -19.82 9.34
C LYS A 157 3.92 -19.75 8.06
N VAL A 158 4.66 -20.80 7.68
CA VAL A 158 5.50 -20.77 6.47
C VAL A 158 4.66 -20.42 5.25
N ILE A 159 3.49 -21.02 5.06
CA ILE A 159 2.58 -20.70 3.94
C ILE A 159 2.13 -19.23 3.93
N ASN A 160 1.92 -18.60 5.10
CA ASN A 160 1.58 -17.19 5.18
C ASN A 160 2.80 -16.25 4.99
N PHE A 161 3.99 -16.64 5.44
CA PHE A 161 5.14 -15.74 5.58
C PHE A 161 6.26 -15.93 4.55
N HIS A 162 6.36 -17.04 3.81
CA HIS A 162 7.50 -17.36 2.92
C HIS A 162 7.74 -16.37 1.76
N GLN A 163 6.75 -15.56 1.42
CA GLN A 163 6.87 -14.45 0.46
C GLN A 163 6.80 -13.07 1.11
N ASN A 164 6.49 -12.97 2.41
CA ASN A 164 6.11 -11.72 3.07
C ASN A 164 7.21 -10.65 3.00
N LYS A 165 6.79 -9.40 2.74
CA LYS A 165 7.63 -8.20 2.72
C LYS A 165 7.07 -7.07 3.60
N ASP A 166 6.06 -7.36 4.45
CA ASP A 166 5.24 -6.34 5.12
C ASP A 166 6.04 -5.49 6.10
N CYS A 167 7.17 -5.97 6.63
CA CYS A 167 8.08 -5.15 7.43
C CYS A 167 8.49 -3.86 6.69
N VAL A 168 8.99 -4.00 5.46
CA VAL A 168 9.39 -2.83 4.64
C VAL A 168 8.18 -2.22 3.94
N GLU A 169 7.39 -3.05 3.25
CA GLU A 169 6.33 -2.60 2.35
C GLU A 169 5.07 -2.09 3.06
N PHE A 170 4.87 -2.39 4.34
CA PHE A 170 3.71 -1.91 5.10
C PHE A 170 4.12 -1.11 6.33
N HIS A 171 4.91 -1.69 7.25
CA HIS A 171 5.23 -1.02 8.52
C HIS A 171 6.21 0.16 8.36
N ILE A 172 7.36 -0.04 7.71
CA ILE A 172 8.33 1.04 7.44
C ILE A 172 7.76 2.05 6.43
N HIS A 173 7.02 1.60 5.42
CA HIS A 173 6.25 2.49 4.55
C HIS A 173 5.33 3.43 5.35
N ASN A 174 4.52 2.89 6.27
CA ASN A 174 3.62 3.71 7.08
C ASN A 174 4.41 4.65 7.99
N LEU A 175 5.50 4.18 8.63
CA LEU A 175 6.39 5.02 9.41
C LEU A 175 6.86 6.23 8.60
N PHE A 176 7.42 6.02 7.41
CA PHE A 176 7.91 7.11 6.56
C PHE A 176 6.82 8.04 6.01
N CYS A 177 5.57 7.59 5.92
CA CYS A 177 4.44 8.46 5.56
C CYS A 177 4.08 9.44 6.69
N TYR A 178 4.19 9.02 7.95
CA TYR A 178 3.76 9.81 9.11
C TYR A 178 4.92 10.56 9.79
N PHE A 179 6.13 10.01 9.78
CA PHE A 179 7.27 10.58 10.51
C PHE A 179 7.62 12.03 10.08
N PRO A 180 7.56 12.41 8.78
CA PRO A 180 7.73 13.81 8.37
C PRO A 180 6.68 14.78 8.92
N ALA A 181 5.48 14.31 9.30
CA ALA A 181 4.48 15.14 9.98
C ALA A 181 4.86 15.39 11.45
N VAL A 182 5.50 14.41 12.11
CA VAL A 182 5.99 14.54 13.49
C VAL A 182 7.13 15.55 13.55
N ILE A 183 8.12 15.44 12.66
CA ILE A 183 9.24 16.41 12.58
C ILE A 183 8.70 17.83 12.34
N GLU A 184 7.84 18.02 11.34
CA GLU A 184 7.27 19.35 11.05
C GLU A 184 6.42 19.92 12.20
N ALA A 185 5.71 19.08 12.95
CA ALA A 185 4.95 19.52 14.12
C ALA A 185 5.85 19.89 15.31
N ILE A 186 7.00 19.23 15.49
CA ILE A 186 8.01 19.63 16.49
C ILE A 186 8.61 20.99 16.11
N GLU A 187 8.94 21.20 14.84
CA GLU A 187 9.46 22.48 14.34
C GLU A 187 8.44 23.61 14.52
N THR A 188 7.17 23.38 14.13
CA THR A 188 6.07 24.35 14.29
C THR A 188 5.84 24.71 15.76
N ALA A 189 5.91 23.73 16.68
CA ALA A 189 5.85 23.99 18.12
C ALA A 189 7.11 24.69 18.64
N GLY A 190 8.28 24.41 18.06
CA GLY A 190 9.57 25.01 18.38
C GLY A 190 9.70 26.48 17.99
N GLU A 191 9.06 26.90 16.88
CA GLU A 191 8.96 28.31 16.44
C GLU A 191 8.26 29.20 17.47
N ILE A 192 7.33 28.63 18.26
CA ILE A 192 6.55 29.35 19.28
C ILE A 192 7.00 29.06 20.72
N SER A 193 7.93 28.12 20.94
CA SER A 193 8.36 27.70 22.28
C SER A 193 9.35 28.70 22.91
N GLY A 194 9.15 28.99 24.20
CA GLY A 194 9.88 30.03 24.94
C GLY A 194 9.15 31.37 25.07
N LEU A 195 9.73 32.27 25.87
CA LEU A 195 9.19 33.60 26.15
C LEU A 195 10.02 34.74 25.54
N ASP A 196 11.21 34.44 25.00
CA ASP A 196 12.07 35.42 24.34
C ASP A 196 11.73 35.51 22.84
N PRO A 197 11.23 36.67 22.35
CA PRO A 197 10.95 36.87 20.94
C PRO A 197 12.19 36.72 20.05
N SER A 198 13.38 37.10 20.55
CA SER A 198 14.64 37.00 19.80
C SER A 198 15.01 35.53 19.54
N GLU A 199 14.91 34.67 20.56
CA GLU A 199 15.11 33.23 20.39
C GLU A 199 14.08 32.62 19.43
N MET A 200 12.81 33.02 19.53
CA MET A 200 11.73 32.57 18.64
C MET A 200 11.97 32.94 17.17
N ASP A 201 12.35 34.19 16.89
CA ASP A 201 12.66 34.63 15.53
C ASP A 201 13.92 33.94 14.98
N ARG A 202 14.96 33.74 15.81
CA ARG A 202 16.14 32.96 15.43
C ARG A 202 15.77 31.52 15.04
N ARG A 203 14.90 30.86 15.81
CA ARG A 203 14.39 29.51 15.52
C ARG A 203 13.59 29.48 14.22
N ARG A 204 12.70 30.46 14.01
CA ARG A 204 11.92 30.61 12.76
C ARG A 204 12.82 30.75 11.52
N VAL A 205 13.90 31.54 11.61
CA VAL A 205 14.88 31.64 10.51
C VAL A 205 15.58 30.31 10.25
N VAL A 206 15.99 29.58 11.29
CA VAL A 206 16.62 28.24 11.16
C VAL A 206 15.66 27.23 10.50
N PHE A 207 14.42 27.13 10.97
CA PHE A 207 13.40 26.26 10.38
C PHE A 207 12.90 26.73 9.01
N SER A 208 13.06 28.01 8.66
CA SER A 208 12.87 28.47 7.29
C SER A 208 13.97 27.93 6.39
N ARG A 209 15.25 28.18 6.74
CA ARG A 209 16.43 27.78 5.94
C ARG A 209 16.53 26.27 5.72
N LYS A 210 16.00 25.45 6.62
CA LYS A 210 15.86 24.00 6.43
C LYS A 210 15.19 23.61 5.10
N TYR A 211 14.33 24.46 4.55
CA TYR A 211 13.56 24.21 3.33
C TYR A 211 14.00 25.10 2.15
N ASP A 212 15.22 25.63 2.19
CA ASP A 212 15.78 26.39 1.05
C ASP A 212 15.97 25.49 -0.18
N ARG A 213 15.90 26.10 -1.37
CA ARG A 213 15.83 25.40 -2.67
C ARG A 213 17.06 24.53 -2.96
N GLU A 214 18.19 24.89 -2.38
CA GLU A 214 19.49 24.21 -2.46
C GLU A 214 19.45 22.77 -1.92
N TRP A 215 18.65 22.53 -0.88
CA TRP A 215 18.53 21.22 -0.22
C TRP A 215 17.60 20.25 -0.94
N ASN A 216 16.91 20.72 -1.99
CA ASN A 216 15.94 19.94 -2.75
C ASN A 216 16.64 19.07 -3.83
N ASP A 217 17.51 18.18 -3.37
CA ASP A 217 18.17 17.09 -4.11
C ASP A 217 18.21 15.83 -3.22
N PRO A 218 17.96 14.60 -3.74
CA PRO A 218 17.90 13.40 -2.90
C PRO A 218 19.17 13.10 -2.11
N LYS A 219 20.36 13.34 -2.69
CA LYS A 219 21.65 13.02 -2.08
C LYS A 219 22.02 14.06 -1.02
N LEU A 220 21.79 15.35 -1.29
CA LEU A 220 21.99 16.42 -0.31
C LEU A 220 21.01 16.28 0.86
N PHE A 221 19.74 15.96 0.59
CA PHE A 221 18.75 15.67 1.63
C PHE A 221 19.17 14.48 2.51
N GLN A 222 19.57 13.35 1.91
CA GLN A 222 20.02 12.18 2.68
C GLN A 222 21.29 12.48 3.49
N TRP A 223 22.24 13.24 2.94
CA TRP A 223 23.45 13.64 3.66
C TRP A 223 23.14 14.58 4.84
N ARG A 224 22.33 15.62 4.62
CA ARG A 224 22.09 16.69 5.60
C ARG A 224 21.06 16.31 6.67
N PHE A 225 20.03 15.56 6.30
CA PHE A 225 18.86 15.25 7.12
C PHE A 225 18.56 13.75 7.25
N GLY A 226 19.35 12.86 6.64
CA GLY A 226 19.01 11.43 6.57
C GLY A 226 18.85 10.74 7.93
N LYS A 227 19.63 11.11 8.94
CA LYS A 227 19.43 10.63 10.33
C LYS A 227 18.11 11.13 10.92
N GLN A 228 17.75 12.39 10.69
CA GLN A 228 16.49 12.98 11.17
C GLN A 228 15.28 12.32 10.49
N TYR A 229 15.36 11.96 9.21
CA TYR A 229 14.28 11.31 8.47
C TYR A 229 14.42 9.78 8.36
N LEU A 230 15.19 9.14 9.25
CA LEU A 230 15.28 7.68 9.40
C LEU A 230 15.79 6.91 8.16
N ILE A 231 16.57 7.58 7.30
CA ILE A 231 17.21 7.02 6.10
C ILE A 231 18.75 7.12 6.12
N PRO A 232 19.45 6.79 7.24
CA PRO A 232 20.90 6.69 7.23
C PRO A 232 21.35 5.46 6.39
N LYS A 233 22.56 5.52 5.81
CA LYS A 233 23.00 4.58 4.75
C LYS A 233 23.08 3.12 5.20
N ASP A 234 23.40 2.91 6.46
CA ASP A 234 23.51 1.63 7.18
C ASP A 234 22.15 0.94 7.36
N ILE A 235 21.10 1.68 7.71
CA ILE A 235 19.73 1.13 7.80
C ILE A 235 19.16 0.91 6.40
N CYS A 236 19.40 1.84 5.47
CA CYS A 236 18.90 1.76 4.09
C CYS A 236 19.38 0.51 3.34
N SER A 237 20.65 0.11 3.50
CA SER A 237 21.16 -1.11 2.87
C SER A 237 20.46 -2.37 3.40
N ARG A 238 20.09 -2.38 4.68
CA ARG A 238 19.53 -3.56 5.36
C ARG A 238 18.09 -3.90 4.98
N PHE A 239 17.31 -2.97 4.43
CA PHE A 239 15.92 -3.23 4.01
C PHE A 239 15.80 -4.44 3.07
N GLU A 240 16.70 -4.53 2.09
CA GLU A 240 16.75 -5.66 1.15
C GLU A 240 17.50 -6.87 1.73
N HIS A 241 18.55 -6.67 2.53
CA HIS A 241 19.31 -7.77 3.12
C HIS A 241 18.50 -8.57 4.15
N SER A 242 17.76 -7.92 5.05
CA SER A 242 16.97 -8.63 6.08
C SER A 242 15.94 -9.58 5.48
N TRP A 243 15.26 -9.19 4.41
CA TRP A 243 14.32 -10.08 3.71
C TRP A 243 15.02 -11.27 3.02
N ARG A 244 16.20 -11.05 2.43
CA ARG A 244 16.99 -12.12 1.78
C ARG A 244 17.57 -13.10 2.79
N GLU A 245 18.04 -12.62 3.94
CA GLU A 245 18.53 -13.46 5.04
C GLU A 245 17.41 -14.31 5.63
N ASP A 246 16.25 -13.72 5.96
CA ASP A 246 15.10 -14.49 6.46
C ASP A 246 14.65 -15.58 5.47
N ARG A 247 14.68 -15.27 4.17
CA ARG A 247 14.39 -16.24 3.10
C ARG A 247 15.43 -17.37 3.05
N TRP A 248 16.71 -17.06 3.28
CA TRP A 248 17.78 -18.05 3.32
C TRP A 248 17.63 -18.98 4.53
N ASN A 249 17.46 -18.40 5.73
CA ASN A 249 17.24 -19.14 6.98
C ASN A 249 16.02 -20.08 6.86
N LEU A 250 14.93 -19.60 6.24
CA LEU A 250 13.75 -20.43 5.96
C LEU A 250 14.05 -21.60 5.02
N VAL A 251 14.88 -21.39 3.98
CA VAL A 251 15.34 -22.47 3.09
C VAL A 251 16.16 -23.51 3.86
N GLU A 252 17.06 -23.09 4.76
CA GLU A 252 17.84 -24.01 5.59
C GLU A 252 16.94 -24.83 6.53
N ALA A 253 16.04 -24.18 7.27
CA ALA A 253 15.09 -24.85 8.16
C ALA A 253 14.17 -25.85 7.42
N LEU A 254 13.75 -25.54 6.18
CA LEU A 254 13.02 -26.46 5.31
C LEU A 254 13.88 -27.65 4.87
N GLN A 255 15.17 -27.45 4.57
CA GLN A 255 16.08 -28.55 4.24
C GLN A 255 16.32 -29.48 5.42
N GLU A 256 16.47 -28.95 6.64
CA GLU A 256 16.64 -29.75 7.85
C GLU A 256 15.41 -30.60 8.15
N LYS A 257 14.21 -30.00 8.17
CA LYS A 257 12.96 -30.75 8.34
C LYS A 257 12.75 -31.80 7.25
N ARG A 258 13.18 -31.56 6.01
CA ARG A 258 13.18 -32.57 4.94
C ARG A 258 14.16 -33.72 5.21
N LYS A 259 15.37 -33.41 5.69
CA LYS A 259 16.44 -34.40 5.98
C LYS A 259 16.15 -35.22 7.25
N SER A 260 15.31 -34.73 8.16
CA SER A 260 14.96 -35.45 9.39
C SER A 260 14.36 -36.82 9.08
N LYS A 261 14.98 -37.84 9.68
CA LYS A 261 14.57 -39.25 9.56
C LYS A 261 13.47 -39.65 10.53
N SER A 262 12.96 -38.75 11.37
CA SER A 262 11.86 -39.10 12.29
C SER A 262 10.58 -39.45 11.53
N ASP A 263 9.87 -40.45 12.05
CA ASP A 263 8.54 -40.86 11.59
C ASP A 263 7.44 -39.84 11.96
N GLU A 264 7.78 -38.83 12.77
CA GLU A 264 6.90 -37.73 13.16
C GLU A 264 6.52 -36.83 11.98
N ILE A 265 7.45 -36.58 11.04
CA ILE A 265 7.17 -35.74 9.87
C ILE A 265 6.53 -36.60 8.78
N GLY A 266 5.25 -36.33 8.54
CA GLY A 266 4.39 -37.03 7.62
C GLY A 266 4.83 -36.92 6.15
N LYS A 267 4.41 -37.91 5.35
CA LYS A 267 4.70 -38.00 3.92
C LYS A 267 4.17 -36.79 3.12
N THR A 268 3.12 -36.13 3.62
CA THR A 268 2.56 -34.87 3.09
C THR A 268 3.47 -33.67 3.38
N GLU A 269 3.98 -33.56 4.60
CA GLU A 269 4.88 -32.47 5.03
C GLU A 269 6.23 -32.53 4.32
N LYS A 270 6.81 -33.72 4.14
CA LYS A 270 8.05 -33.91 3.35
C LYS A 270 7.86 -33.42 1.90
N ARG A 271 6.70 -33.68 1.28
CA ARG A 271 6.33 -33.15 -0.05
C ARG A 271 6.13 -31.63 -0.04
N LEU A 272 5.55 -31.07 1.02
CA LEU A 272 5.38 -29.63 1.19
C LEU A 272 6.74 -28.92 1.34
N ALA A 273 7.68 -29.54 2.06
CA ALA A 273 9.07 -29.08 2.19
C ALA A 273 9.76 -28.98 0.83
N ASP A 274 9.75 -30.07 0.05
CA ASP A 274 10.32 -30.11 -1.30
C ASP A 274 9.70 -29.07 -2.24
N PHE A 275 8.38 -28.87 -2.15
CA PHE A 275 7.69 -27.81 -2.89
C PHE A 275 8.22 -26.41 -2.51
N LEU A 276 8.21 -26.07 -1.22
CA LEU A 276 8.59 -24.74 -0.76
C LEU A 276 10.06 -24.46 -1.07
N LEU A 277 10.94 -25.46 -0.94
CA LEU A 277 12.34 -25.37 -1.37
C LEU A 277 12.46 -25.03 -2.86
N LYS A 278 11.68 -25.67 -3.75
CA LYS A 278 11.66 -25.34 -5.18
C LYS A 278 11.15 -23.91 -5.43
N LYS A 279 10.07 -23.49 -4.75
CA LYS A 279 9.53 -22.11 -4.86
C LYS A 279 10.51 -21.05 -4.36
N LEU A 280 11.26 -21.35 -3.29
CA LEU A 280 12.13 -20.37 -2.64
C LEU A 280 13.52 -20.26 -3.29
N THR A 281 14.08 -21.36 -3.78
CA THR A 281 15.44 -21.38 -4.36
C THR A 281 15.48 -21.03 -5.85
N GLY A 282 14.40 -21.27 -6.61
CA GLY A 282 14.40 -21.06 -8.08
C GLY A 282 15.38 -21.96 -8.85
N LEU A 283 15.91 -23.03 -8.22
CA LEU A 283 16.90 -23.95 -8.79
C LEU A 283 16.36 -24.81 -9.94
N GLU A 284 15.05 -24.98 -10.00
CA GLU A 284 14.33 -25.26 -11.24
C GLU A 284 13.58 -23.98 -11.59
N GLN A 285 13.46 -23.64 -12.88
CA GLN A 285 12.57 -22.56 -13.29
C GLN A 285 11.18 -22.84 -12.70
N PHE A 286 10.76 -22.02 -11.73
CA PHE A 286 9.50 -22.21 -11.03
C PHE A 286 8.38 -21.66 -11.93
N ASN A 287 8.11 -22.40 -13.01
CA ASN A 287 7.14 -22.10 -14.07
C ASN A 287 5.71 -22.30 -13.56
N GLY A 288 5.35 -21.72 -12.41
CA GLY A 288 4.01 -21.79 -11.80
C GLY A 288 3.49 -23.20 -11.50
N ARG A 289 4.32 -24.24 -11.67
CA ARG A 289 3.90 -25.65 -11.69
C ARG A 289 3.02 -25.98 -10.49
N LEU A 290 1.76 -26.23 -10.79
CA LEU A 290 0.74 -26.55 -9.80
C LEU A 290 1.00 -27.91 -9.14
N PHE A 291 0.77 -27.98 -7.82
CA PHE A 291 1.03 -29.18 -7.02
C PHE A 291 -0.10 -30.21 -7.12
N PRO A 292 0.16 -31.51 -6.92
CA PRO A 292 -0.91 -32.49 -6.82
C PRO A 292 -1.93 -32.09 -5.73
N SER A 293 -3.22 -32.08 -6.08
CA SER A 293 -4.34 -31.80 -5.17
C SER A 293 -4.30 -32.62 -3.87
N SER A 294 -3.70 -33.80 -3.90
CA SER A 294 -3.49 -34.70 -2.76
C SER A 294 -2.59 -34.15 -1.64
N ILE A 295 -1.80 -33.09 -1.86
CA ILE A 295 -1.07 -32.42 -0.77
C ILE A 295 -2.02 -31.58 0.09
N LEU A 296 -2.98 -30.91 -0.54
CA LEU A 296 -4.00 -30.10 0.14
C LEU A 296 -5.07 -31.01 0.78
N VAL A 297 -5.73 -31.84 -0.04
CA VAL A 297 -6.85 -32.69 0.38
C VAL A 297 -6.41 -33.86 1.27
N GLY A 298 -5.13 -34.25 1.20
CA GLY A 298 -4.55 -35.29 2.05
C GLY A 298 -4.07 -34.81 3.42
N SER A 299 -4.20 -33.52 3.76
CA SER A 299 -3.91 -33.04 5.11
C SER A 299 -4.99 -33.49 6.09
N LYS A 300 -4.59 -33.93 7.29
CA LYS A 300 -5.52 -34.43 8.32
C LYS A 300 -6.52 -33.39 8.80
N ASP A 301 -6.16 -32.11 8.71
CA ASP A 301 -6.92 -30.96 9.20
C ASP A 301 -7.65 -30.19 8.09
N TYR A 302 -7.53 -30.62 6.83
CA TYR A 302 -8.15 -29.93 5.69
C TYR A 302 -9.68 -30.00 5.76
N GLN A 303 -10.34 -28.85 5.92
CA GLN A 303 -11.79 -28.74 5.97
C GLN A 303 -12.31 -27.53 5.21
N VAL A 304 -13.42 -27.67 4.49
CA VAL A 304 -14.12 -26.54 3.86
C VAL A 304 -15.11 -25.96 4.88
N ARG A 305 -14.82 -24.77 5.42
CA ARG A 305 -15.65 -24.13 6.46
C ARG A 305 -16.94 -23.54 5.89
N ARG A 306 -16.86 -22.83 4.76
CA ARG A 306 -18.02 -22.24 4.05
C ARG A 306 -17.69 -21.94 2.59
N ARG A 307 -18.71 -21.77 1.76
CA ARG A 307 -18.58 -21.22 0.41
C ARG A 307 -18.66 -19.70 0.47
N LEU A 308 -17.86 -19.00 -0.33
CA LEU A 308 -17.77 -17.54 -0.38
C LEU A 308 -18.31 -17.03 -1.72
N GLY A 309 -19.19 -16.03 -1.66
CA GLY A 309 -19.86 -15.46 -2.84
C GLY A 309 -20.90 -16.38 -3.50
N GLY A 310 -21.71 -15.80 -4.39
CA GLY A 310 -22.80 -16.53 -5.07
C GLY A 310 -22.36 -17.49 -6.17
N GLY A 311 -21.14 -17.34 -6.70
CA GLY A 311 -20.64 -18.13 -7.84
C GLY A 311 -20.02 -19.48 -7.48
N GLY A 312 -19.97 -19.86 -6.20
CA GLY A 312 -19.48 -21.17 -5.74
C GLY A 312 -17.98 -21.45 -5.89
N GLN A 313 -17.24 -20.69 -6.70
CA GLN A 313 -15.81 -20.85 -7.01
C GLN A 313 -14.86 -20.60 -5.83
N TYR A 314 -15.29 -19.80 -4.85
CA TYR A 314 -14.48 -19.47 -3.67
C TYR A 314 -15.00 -20.23 -2.45
N LYS A 315 -14.08 -20.75 -1.64
CA LYS A 315 -14.33 -21.49 -0.40
C LYS A 315 -13.42 -20.95 0.70
N GLU A 316 -13.93 -20.74 1.90
CA GLU A 316 -13.08 -20.64 3.08
C GLU A 316 -12.68 -22.05 3.50
N ILE A 317 -11.38 -22.30 3.59
CA ILE A 317 -10.81 -23.58 4.02
C ILE A 317 -10.02 -23.40 5.31
N GLN A 318 -9.97 -24.44 6.12
CA GLN A 318 -9.01 -24.59 7.20
C GLN A 318 -7.95 -25.59 6.73
N TRP A 319 -6.67 -25.24 6.90
CA TRP A 319 -5.52 -26.05 6.48
C TRP A 319 -4.28 -25.58 7.23
N LEU A 320 -3.42 -26.50 7.68
CA LEU A 320 -2.23 -26.22 8.50
C LEU A 320 -2.55 -25.31 9.70
N GLY A 321 -3.64 -25.60 10.39
CA GLY A 321 -4.10 -24.86 11.58
C GLY A 321 -4.62 -23.44 11.35
N ASP A 322 -4.58 -22.90 10.13
CA ASP A 322 -5.04 -21.53 9.81
C ASP A 322 -6.17 -21.52 8.76
N SER A 323 -6.80 -20.36 8.54
CA SER A 323 -7.91 -20.18 7.60
C SER A 323 -7.49 -19.43 6.33
N PHE A 324 -7.79 -20.02 5.18
CA PHE A 324 -7.41 -19.53 3.85
C PHE A 324 -8.63 -19.45 2.92
N VAL A 325 -8.47 -18.77 1.78
CA VAL A 325 -9.44 -18.80 0.68
C VAL A 325 -8.92 -19.72 -0.42
N LEU A 326 -9.75 -20.68 -0.83
CA LEU A 326 -9.51 -21.55 -1.97
C LEU A 326 -10.40 -21.10 -3.15
N ARG A 327 -9.76 -20.62 -4.23
CA ARG A 327 -10.40 -20.39 -5.52
C ARG A 327 -10.20 -21.63 -6.39
N HIS A 328 -11.27 -22.23 -6.91
CA HIS A 328 -11.17 -23.39 -7.80
C HIS A 328 -11.95 -23.19 -9.10
N PHE A 329 -11.46 -23.81 -10.17
CA PHE A 329 -12.06 -23.82 -11.50
C PHE A 329 -11.63 -25.05 -12.29
N PHE A 330 -12.40 -25.42 -13.31
CA PHE A 330 -12.13 -26.57 -14.18
C PHE A 330 -11.58 -26.10 -15.53
N GLY A 331 -10.60 -26.82 -16.07
CA GLY A 331 -10.00 -26.53 -17.38
C GLY A 331 -8.61 -27.13 -17.54
N ASP A 332 -8.14 -27.23 -18.78
CA ASP A 332 -6.79 -27.65 -19.10
C ASP A 332 -5.76 -26.58 -18.71
N LEU A 333 -4.60 -27.00 -18.18
CA LEU A 333 -3.59 -26.09 -17.65
C LEU A 333 -2.73 -25.40 -18.70
N GLU A 334 -2.45 -26.06 -19.82
CA GLU A 334 -1.49 -25.57 -20.83
C GLU A 334 -1.75 -24.11 -21.27
N PRO A 335 -3.00 -23.67 -21.55
CA PRO A 335 -3.27 -22.26 -21.88
C PRO A 335 -3.21 -21.29 -20.70
N LEU A 336 -3.14 -21.77 -19.45
CA LEU A 336 -3.21 -20.96 -18.22
C LEU A 336 -1.90 -20.94 -17.41
N ASP A 337 -0.95 -21.84 -17.69
CA ASP A 337 0.27 -22.03 -16.90
C ASP A 337 1.08 -20.73 -16.73
N ALA A 338 1.20 -19.93 -17.81
CA ALA A 338 1.85 -18.63 -17.78
C ALA A 338 1.08 -17.57 -16.96
N GLU A 339 -0.25 -17.49 -17.08
CA GLU A 339 -1.08 -16.58 -16.27
C GLU A 339 -0.98 -16.94 -14.77
N ILE A 340 -1.01 -18.23 -14.44
CA ILE A 340 -0.90 -18.75 -13.07
C ILE A 340 0.50 -18.54 -12.50
N SER A 341 1.55 -18.76 -13.30
CA SER A 341 2.95 -18.48 -12.94
C SER A 341 3.14 -17.03 -12.52
N SER A 342 2.60 -16.10 -13.33
CA SER A 342 2.63 -14.67 -13.04
C SER A 342 1.89 -14.35 -11.73
N LEU A 343 0.69 -14.89 -11.52
CA LEU A 343 -0.07 -14.66 -10.28
C LEU A 343 0.64 -15.18 -9.01
N LEU A 344 1.37 -16.29 -9.10
CA LEU A 344 2.09 -16.89 -7.95
C LEU A 344 3.42 -16.22 -7.62
N SER A 345 3.99 -15.42 -8.53
CA SER A 345 5.24 -14.68 -8.33
C SER A 345 5.05 -13.29 -7.73
N LEU A 346 3.88 -12.67 -7.93
CA LEU A 346 3.52 -11.38 -7.34
C LEU A 346 3.59 -11.43 -5.81
N CYS A 347 4.07 -10.34 -5.21
CA CYS A 347 4.10 -10.12 -3.77
C CYS A 347 4.13 -8.62 -3.46
N HIS A 348 3.06 -8.12 -2.85
CA HIS A 348 2.96 -6.75 -2.35
C HIS A 348 1.84 -6.65 -1.29
N SER A 349 2.04 -5.86 -0.25
CA SER A 349 1.12 -5.78 0.90
C SER A 349 -0.31 -5.36 0.52
N ASN A 350 -0.52 -4.63 -0.59
CA ASN A 350 -1.86 -4.24 -1.06
C ASN A 350 -2.38 -5.06 -2.26
N ILE A 351 -1.73 -6.19 -2.57
CA ILE A 351 -2.21 -7.17 -3.55
C ILE A 351 -2.60 -8.45 -2.83
N LEU A 352 -3.74 -9.02 -3.22
CA LEU A 352 -4.23 -10.27 -2.65
C LEU A 352 -3.31 -11.43 -3.06
N GLN A 353 -2.62 -12.01 -2.08
CA GLN A 353 -1.56 -12.97 -2.32
C GLN A 353 -2.13 -14.34 -2.72
N TYR A 354 -1.68 -14.84 -3.87
CA TYR A 354 -1.78 -16.26 -4.22
C TYR A 354 -0.58 -16.99 -3.61
N LEU A 355 -0.83 -17.79 -2.58
CA LEU A 355 0.21 -18.43 -1.76
C LEU A 355 0.71 -19.72 -2.42
N CYS A 356 -0.22 -20.57 -2.86
CA CYS A 356 0.03 -21.86 -3.49
C CYS A 356 -1.01 -22.15 -4.56
N GLY A 357 -0.67 -23.01 -5.53
CA GLY A 357 -1.60 -23.50 -6.53
C GLY A 357 -1.49 -25.01 -6.71
N PHE A 358 -2.62 -25.67 -6.84
CA PHE A 358 -2.78 -27.12 -6.93
C PHE A 358 -3.55 -27.48 -8.20
N TYR A 359 -3.32 -28.68 -8.72
CA TYR A 359 -4.04 -29.26 -9.84
C TYR A 359 -4.35 -30.73 -9.61
N ASP A 360 -5.56 -31.12 -10.01
CA ASP A 360 -6.01 -32.50 -10.10
C ASP A 360 -6.09 -32.89 -11.57
N LYS A 361 -5.19 -33.78 -12.03
CA LYS A 361 -5.11 -34.21 -13.43
C LYS A 361 -6.33 -35.04 -13.85
N GLU A 362 -6.94 -35.78 -12.94
CA GLU A 362 -8.06 -36.67 -13.22
C GLU A 362 -9.36 -35.85 -13.36
N LYS A 363 -9.53 -34.85 -12.49
CA LYS A 363 -10.71 -33.96 -12.50
C LYS A 363 -10.58 -32.75 -13.41
N LYS A 364 -9.39 -32.48 -13.95
CA LYS A 364 -9.02 -31.19 -14.59
C LYS A 364 -9.37 -29.98 -13.70
N GLU A 365 -9.14 -30.09 -12.39
CA GLU A 365 -9.50 -29.07 -11.40
C GLU A 365 -8.25 -28.31 -10.94
N CYS A 366 -8.21 -27.00 -11.19
CA CYS A 366 -7.21 -26.10 -10.62
C CYS A 366 -7.74 -25.50 -9.31
N SER A 367 -6.87 -25.37 -8.32
CA SER A 367 -7.18 -24.94 -6.95
C SER A 367 -6.09 -24.00 -6.44
N LEU A 368 -6.40 -22.72 -6.28
CA LEU A 368 -5.46 -21.68 -5.83
C LEU A 368 -5.77 -21.29 -4.39
N VAL A 369 -4.78 -21.41 -3.50
CA VAL A 369 -4.85 -21.04 -2.08
C VAL A 369 -4.35 -19.61 -1.92
N MET A 370 -5.13 -18.82 -1.20
CA MET A 370 -5.00 -17.38 -1.05
C MET A 370 -5.21 -17.00 0.42
N GLU A 371 -4.70 -15.85 0.84
CA GLU A 371 -4.95 -15.32 2.19
C GLU A 371 -6.43 -14.98 2.43
N LEU A 372 -6.87 -15.02 3.70
CA LEU A 372 -8.24 -14.69 4.09
C LEU A 372 -8.41 -13.20 4.43
N MET A 373 -9.29 -12.55 3.67
CA MET A 373 -9.82 -11.20 3.88
C MET A 373 -11.27 -11.26 4.38
N HIS A 374 -11.78 -10.20 5.01
CA HIS A 374 -13.08 -10.25 5.68
C HIS A 374 -14.27 -10.08 4.70
N LYS A 375 -14.28 -9.00 3.91
CA LYS A 375 -15.35 -8.67 2.94
C LYS A 375 -14.78 -7.86 1.77
N ASP A 376 -15.48 -7.83 0.64
CA ASP A 376 -15.23 -6.84 -0.41
C ASP A 376 -15.82 -5.47 -0.04
N LEU A 377 -15.25 -4.40 -0.62
CA LEU A 377 -15.63 -3.01 -0.36
C LEU A 377 -17.10 -2.76 -0.73
N LYS A 378 -17.62 -3.31 -1.85
CA LYS A 378 -19.03 -3.15 -2.24
C LYS A 378 -19.98 -3.73 -1.18
N SER A 379 -19.71 -4.96 -0.73
CA SER A 379 -20.51 -5.60 0.32
C SER A 379 -20.42 -4.82 1.63
N TYR A 380 -19.22 -4.40 2.04
CA TYR A 380 -19.02 -3.60 3.23
C TYR A 380 -19.78 -2.26 3.18
N MET A 381 -19.74 -1.56 2.04
CA MET A 381 -20.47 -0.31 1.84
C MET A 381 -21.98 -0.54 1.83
N LYS A 382 -22.49 -1.54 1.11
CA LYS A 382 -23.93 -1.86 1.07
C LYS A 382 -24.52 -2.19 2.46
N GLU A 383 -23.74 -2.83 3.33
CA GLU A 383 -24.20 -3.18 4.68
C GLU A 383 -24.18 -1.99 5.66
N ASN A 384 -23.26 -1.05 5.48
CA ASN A 384 -23.01 0.02 6.47
C ASN A 384 -23.46 1.42 6.01
N CYS A 385 -23.68 1.64 4.72
CA CYS A 385 -24.32 2.82 4.17
C CYS A 385 -25.85 2.69 4.26
N GLY A 386 -26.53 3.80 4.57
CA GLY A 386 -27.98 3.85 4.57
C GLY A 386 -28.51 5.29 4.61
N PRO A 387 -29.84 5.50 4.59
CA PRO A 387 -30.43 6.84 4.49
C PRO A 387 -29.95 7.84 5.56
N ARG A 388 -29.60 7.33 6.75
CA ARG A 388 -29.09 8.10 7.91
C ARG A 388 -27.55 8.16 8.02
N ARG A 389 -26.81 7.33 7.29
CA ARG A 389 -25.33 7.25 7.33
C ARG A 389 -24.79 7.22 5.90
N ARG A 390 -24.67 8.41 5.29
CA ARG A 390 -24.13 8.59 3.93
C ARG A 390 -22.60 8.52 3.92
N TYR A 391 -21.95 9.17 4.88
CA TYR A 391 -20.51 9.10 5.06
C TYR A 391 -20.16 7.90 5.95
N LEU A 392 -19.57 6.87 5.35
CA LEU A 392 -19.21 5.64 6.04
C LEU A 392 -17.87 5.76 6.78
N PHE A 393 -16.87 6.28 6.08
CA PHE A 393 -15.49 6.44 6.52
C PHE A 393 -15.19 7.92 6.80
N SER A 394 -14.28 8.19 7.74
CA SER A 394 -13.70 9.52 7.92
C SER A 394 -12.74 9.84 6.77
N VAL A 395 -12.48 11.13 6.50
CA VAL A 395 -11.57 11.54 5.42
C VAL A 395 -10.16 10.91 5.53
N PRO A 396 -9.54 10.82 6.73
CA PRO A 396 -8.26 10.10 6.90
C PRO A 396 -8.33 8.61 6.52
N VAL A 397 -9.44 7.92 6.82
CA VAL A 397 -9.64 6.50 6.45
C VAL A 397 -9.85 6.35 4.94
N VAL A 398 -10.65 7.24 4.31
CA VAL A 398 -10.83 7.26 2.85
C VAL A 398 -9.48 7.39 2.16
N ILE A 399 -8.63 8.33 2.60
CA ILE A 399 -7.30 8.55 2.02
C ILE A 399 -6.38 7.34 2.23
N ASP A 400 -6.43 6.69 3.39
CA ASP A 400 -5.65 5.49 3.65
C ASP A 400 -6.07 4.30 2.76
N ILE A 401 -7.37 4.13 2.51
CA ILE A 401 -7.88 3.12 1.56
C ILE A 401 -7.47 3.48 0.12
N MET A 402 -7.64 4.75 -0.29
CA MET A 402 -7.22 5.24 -1.61
C MET A 402 -5.72 5.02 -1.85
N LEU A 403 -4.87 5.29 -0.86
CA LEU A 403 -3.42 5.12 -0.96
C LEU A 403 -3.04 3.64 -1.08
N GLN A 404 -3.67 2.75 -0.30
CA GLN A 404 -3.44 1.31 -0.40
C GLN A 404 -3.81 0.76 -1.78
N ILE A 405 -4.95 1.17 -2.34
CA ILE A 405 -5.35 0.79 -3.70
C ILE A 405 -4.36 1.37 -4.73
N ALA A 406 -3.97 2.64 -4.60
CA ALA A 406 -3.02 3.26 -5.52
C ALA A 406 -1.66 2.53 -5.54
N ARG A 407 -1.13 2.13 -4.37
CA ARG A 407 0.10 1.35 -4.26
C ARG A 407 -0.01 -0.06 -4.85
N GLY A 408 -1.12 -0.74 -4.63
CA GLY A 408 -1.37 -2.05 -5.26
C GLY A 408 -1.36 -1.92 -6.79
N MET A 409 -2.03 -0.90 -7.34
CA MET A 409 -2.05 -0.65 -8.78
C MET A 409 -0.69 -0.22 -9.34
N GLU A 410 0.06 0.63 -8.63
CA GLU A 410 1.45 0.99 -8.97
C GLU A 410 2.33 -0.26 -9.09
N TYR A 411 2.24 -1.17 -8.10
CA TYR A 411 2.97 -2.43 -8.13
C TYR A 411 2.58 -3.32 -9.33
N LEU A 412 1.28 -3.51 -9.60
CA LEU A 412 0.84 -4.27 -10.78
C LEU A 412 1.35 -3.65 -12.09
N HIS A 413 1.29 -2.33 -12.22
CA HIS A 413 1.74 -1.61 -13.41
C HIS A 413 3.25 -1.68 -13.59
N SER A 414 4.04 -1.68 -12.52
CA SER A 414 5.49 -1.93 -12.59
C SER A 414 5.88 -3.36 -13.00
N ASN A 415 4.92 -4.30 -12.98
CA ASN A 415 5.08 -5.66 -13.51
C ASN A 415 4.41 -5.82 -14.89
N GLU A 416 4.02 -4.72 -15.55
CA GLU A 416 3.28 -4.70 -16.83
C GLU A 416 1.93 -5.47 -16.79
N ILE A 417 1.29 -5.52 -15.61
CA ILE A 417 -0.01 -6.17 -15.40
C ILE A 417 -1.11 -5.12 -15.31
N PHE A 418 -2.01 -5.11 -16.30
CA PHE A 418 -3.25 -4.33 -16.26
C PHE A 418 -4.33 -5.07 -15.45
N HIS A 419 -5.07 -4.34 -14.62
CA HIS A 419 -6.18 -4.93 -13.87
C HIS A 419 -7.42 -5.14 -14.76
N GLY A 420 -7.76 -4.13 -15.55
CA GLY A 420 -8.84 -4.12 -16.55
C GLY A 420 -10.27 -4.11 -15.99
N ASP A 421 -10.49 -4.65 -14.79
CA ASP A 421 -11.79 -4.75 -14.11
C ASP A 421 -11.76 -4.19 -12.67
N LEU A 422 -11.08 -3.06 -12.44
CA LEU A 422 -10.94 -2.50 -11.08
C LEU A 422 -12.28 -1.88 -10.61
N ASN A 423 -12.88 -2.45 -9.57
CA ASN A 423 -14.18 -2.02 -9.04
C ASN A 423 -14.31 -2.42 -7.54
N PRO A 424 -15.32 -1.92 -6.79
CA PRO A 424 -15.42 -2.17 -5.35
C PRO A 424 -15.66 -3.63 -4.94
N MET A 425 -16.05 -4.53 -5.84
CA MET A 425 -16.12 -5.99 -5.55
C MET A 425 -14.73 -6.64 -5.55
N ASN A 426 -13.79 -6.02 -6.27
CA ASN A 426 -12.41 -6.49 -6.44
C ASN A 426 -11.45 -5.86 -5.41
N ILE A 427 -11.92 -4.97 -4.53
CA ILE A 427 -11.17 -4.47 -3.37
C ILE A 427 -11.61 -5.24 -2.13
N LEU A 428 -10.72 -6.00 -1.51
CA LEU A 428 -11.00 -6.73 -0.27
C LEU A 428 -10.46 -5.96 0.94
N LEU A 429 -11.26 -5.94 2.01
CA LEU A 429 -10.96 -5.27 3.27
C LEU A 429 -10.75 -6.27 4.40
N LYS A 430 -9.82 -5.93 5.29
CA LYS A 430 -9.57 -6.59 6.58
C LYS A 430 -9.39 -5.51 7.64
N GLU A 431 -10.09 -5.62 8.75
CA GLU A 431 -9.97 -4.64 9.84
C GLU A 431 -8.56 -4.72 10.46
N ARG A 432 -7.98 -3.56 10.77
CA ARG A 432 -6.69 -3.50 11.47
C ARG A 432 -6.93 -3.46 12.99
N SER A 433 -6.25 -4.34 13.71
CA SER A 433 -6.43 -4.47 15.17
C SER A 433 -5.97 -3.20 15.89
N HIS A 434 -6.74 -2.77 16.90
CA HIS A 434 -6.48 -1.56 17.71
C HIS A 434 -6.51 -0.22 16.96
N THR A 435 -7.05 -0.18 15.74
CA THR A 435 -7.13 1.05 14.93
C THR A 435 -8.56 1.29 14.47
N GLU A 436 -9.34 2.00 15.28
CA GLU A 436 -10.78 2.20 15.03
C GLU A 436 -11.05 2.78 13.63
N GLY A 437 -11.81 2.04 12.83
CA GLY A 437 -12.20 2.43 11.47
C GLY A 437 -11.12 2.32 10.40
N TYR A 438 -9.90 1.83 10.69
CA TYR A 438 -8.86 1.62 9.67
C TYR A 438 -8.86 0.19 9.12
N PHE A 439 -8.59 0.09 7.82
CA PHE A 439 -8.62 -1.18 7.08
C PHE A 439 -7.30 -1.42 6.37
N HIS A 440 -6.91 -2.69 6.33
CA HIS A 440 -5.94 -3.20 5.39
C HIS A 440 -6.68 -3.60 4.11
N ALA A 441 -6.39 -2.90 3.01
CA ALA A 441 -7.06 -3.08 1.73
C ALA A 441 -6.14 -3.80 0.74
N LYS A 442 -6.68 -4.83 0.06
CA LYS A 442 -5.97 -5.59 -0.97
C LYS A 442 -6.79 -5.68 -2.26
N ILE A 443 -6.13 -5.47 -3.39
CA ILE A 443 -6.74 -5.62 -4.71
C ILE A 443 -6.78 -7.11 -5.08
N SER A 444 -7.85 -7.53 -5.75
CA SER A 444 -8.14 -8.91 -6.13
C SER A 444 -8.80 -8.95 -7.51
N GLY A 445 -8.98 -10.13 -8.10
CA GLY A 445 -9.72 -10.24 -9.36
C GLY A 445 -8.97 -9.78 -10.61
N PHE A 446 -7.68 -9.47 -10.54
CA PHE A 446 -6.77 -9.39 -11.69
C PHE A 446 -6.34 -10.80 -12.17
N GLY A 447 -5.88 -10.90 -13.41
CA GLY A 447 -5.47 -12.16 -14.06
C GLY A 447 -6.60 -13.17 -14.29
N LEU A 448 -6.24 -14.33 -14.89
CA LEU A 448 -7.15 -15.42 -15.27
C LEU A 448 -8.31 -14.95 -16.14
N ASN A 449 -8.03 -14.02 -17.07
CA ASN A 449 -9.03 -13.42 -17.94
C ASN A 449 -9.63 -14.45 -18.91
N SER A 450 -8.82 -15.43 -19.32
CA SER A 450 -9.25 -16.61 -20.08
C SER A 450 -10.33 -17.41 -19.35
N VAL A 451 -10.16 -17.66 -18.04
CA VAL A 451 -11.13 -18.39 -17.19
C VAL A 451 -12.40 -17.57 -16.95
N LYS A 452 -12.28 -16.25 -16.73
CA LYS A 452 -13.44 -15.34 -16.62
C LYS A 452 -14.28 -15.33 -17.90
N THR A 453 -13.64 -15.41 -19.06
CA THR A 453 -14.33 -15.41 -20.35
C THR A 453 -15.12 -16.71 -20.55
N PHE A 454 -14.52 -17.86 -20.24
CA PHE A 454 -15.17 -19.17 -20.33
C PHE A 454 -16.41 -19.27 -19.41
N THR A 455 -16.30 -18.75 -18.19
CA THR A 455 -17.39 -18.77 -17.20
C THR A 455 -18.50 -17.75 -17.50
N ARG A 456 -18.19 -16.62 -18.15
CA ARG A 456 -19.18 -15.67 -18.68
C ARG A 456 -19.85 -16.16 -19.97
N ALA A 457 -19.21 -17.05 -20.73
CA ALA A 457 -19.81 -17.67 -21.91
C ALA A 457 -20.88 -18.73 -21.55
N SER A 458 -20.69 -19.48 -20.45
CA SER A 458 -21.67 -20.47 -19.99
C SER A 458 -22.82 -19.89 -19.16
N SER A 459 -22.71 -18.65 -18.69
CA SER A 459 -23.75 -17.97 -17.91
C SER A 459 -24.23 -16.70 -18.62
N ARG A 460 -25.45 -16.73 -19.20
CA ARG A 460 -26.11 -15.51 -19.69
C ARG A 460 -26.27 -14.53 -18.52
N PRO A 461 -25.64 -13.34 -18.52
CA PRO A 461 -25.83 -12.39 -17.44
C PRO A 461 -27.27 -11.87 -17.48
N THR A 462 -28.07 -12.17 -16.45
CA THR A 462 -29.43 -11.63 -16.30
C THR A 462 -29.44 -10.13 -15.96
N THR A 463 -28.28 -9.54 -15.71
CA THR A 463 -28.03 -8.11 -15.57
C THR A 463 -26.75 -7.76 -16.33
N PRO A 464 -26.70 -6.67 -17.12
CA PRO A 464 -25.46 -6.18 -17.72
C PRO A 464 -24.40 -5.94 -16.63
N ALA A 465 -23.15 -6.32 -16.91
CA ALA A 465 -22.04 -5.90 -16.05
C ALA A 465 -21.99 -4.36 -16.03
N PRO A 466 -21.96 -3.69 -14.86
CA PRO A 466 -22.17 -2.26 -14.78
C PRO A 466 -21.01 -1.51 -15.44
N VAL A 467 -21.28 -0.96 -16.63
CA VAL A 467 -20.30 -0.27 -17.49
C VAL A 467 -19.64 0.95 -16.86
N ILE A 468 -20.19 1.43 -15.74
CA ILE A 468 -19.77 2.63 -15.00
C ILE A 468 -18.29 2.62 -14.55
N TRP A 469 -17.68 1.44 -14.43
CA TRP A 469 -16.28 1.27 -13.99
C TRP A 469 -15.25 1.32 -15.13
N TYR A 470 -15.68 1.17 -16.38
CA TYR A 470 -14.79 1.16 -17.54
C TYR A 470 -14.56 2.56 -18.10
N ALA A 471 -13.34 2.81 -18.57
CA ALA A 471 -12.96 4.09 -19.14
C ALA A 471 -13.63 4.34 -20.51
N PRO A 472 -13.84 5.61 -20.92
CA PRO A 472 -14.49 5.97 -22.19
C PRO A 472 -13.90 5.28 -23.43
N GLU A 473 -12.58 5.14 -23.50
CA GLU A 473 -11.87 4.47 -24.59
C GLU A 473 -12.19 2.97 -24.64
N VAL A 474 -12.19 2.29 -23.48
CA VAL A 474 -12.53 0.86 -23.36
C VAL A 474 -13.99 0.62 -23.79
N LEU A 475 -14.90 1.50 -23.36
CA LEU A 475 -16.31 1.48 -23.79
C LEU A 475 -16.51 1.78 -25.28
N THR A 476 -15.53 2.40 -25.94
CA THR A 476 -15.56 2.65 -27.39
C THR A 476 -15.15 1.39 -28.14
N GLU A 477 -14.05 0.76 -27.74
CA GLU A 477 -13.53 -0.48 -28.32
C GLU A 477 -14.53 -1.64 -28.16
N MET A 478 -15.12 -1.81 -26.97
CA MET A 478 -16.13 -2.86 -26.71
C MET A 478 -17.36 -2.74 -27.63
N GLU A 479 -17.74 -1.52 -28.06
CA GLU A 479 -18.82 -1.32 -29.03
C GLU A 479 -18.40 -1.65 -30.47
N GLN A 480 -17.11 -1.48 -30.81
CA GLN A 480 -16.55 -1.82 -32.12
C GLN A 480 -16.38 -3.34 -32.28
N ASP A 481 -15.96 -4.04 -31.24
CA ASP A 481 -15.93 -5.52 -31.19
C ASP A 481 -17.31 -6.13 -31.49
N LEU A 482 -18.35 -5.59 -30.84
CA LEU A 482 -19.75 -6.03 -31.03
C LEU A 482 -20.26 -5.80 -32.47
N LYS A 483 -19.58 -4.96 -33.25
CA LYS A 483 -19.88 -4.69 -34.67
C LYS A 483 -18.97 -5.46 -35.64
N GLY A 484 -18.12 -6.36 -35.13
CA GLY A 484 -17.30 -7.27 -35.95
C GLY A 484 -16.11 -6.62 -36.66
N ILE A 485 -15.70 -5.40 -36.26
CA ILE A 485 -14.55 -4.71 -36.85
C ILE A 485 -13.30 -5.11 -36.06
N THR A 486 -12.59 -6.14 -36.52
CA THR A 486 -11.45 -6.73 -35.82
C THR A 486 -10.20 -5.86 -35.78
N VAL A 487 -9.80 -5.44 -34.58
CA VAL A 487 -8.38 -5.26 -34.22
C VAL A 487 -8.14 -5.81 -32.81
N PRO A 488 -7.39 -6.92 -32.64
CA PRO A 488 -6.96 -7.38 -31.33
C PRO A 488 -5.75 -6.57 -30.86
N ARG A 489 -5.99 -5.40 -30.24
CA ARG A 489 -4.99 -4.66 -29.46
C ARG A 489 -5.54 -4.33 -28.07
N SER A 490 -4.63 -4.16 -27.11
CA SER A 490 -4.89 -4.21 -25.67
C SER A 490 -6.04 -3.28 -25.20
N LYS A 491 -7.21 -3.87 -24.90
CA LYS A 491 -8.41 -3.17 -24.38
C LYS A 491 -8.22 -2.53 -23.02
N PHE A 492 -7.08 -2.78 -22.38
CA PHE A 492 -6.76 -2.32 -21.05
C PHE A 492 -5.36 -1.70 -21.09
N THR A 493 -5.24 -0.54 -20.45
CA THR A 493 -4.02 0.26 -20.37
C THR A 493 -3.86 0.78 -18.95
N HIS A 494 -2.65 1.23 -18.58
CA HIS A 494 -2.45 1.86 -17.27
C HIS A 494 -3.43 3.01 -17.01
N LYS A 495 -3.76 3.79 -18.05
CA LYS A 495 -4.64 4.95 -17.96
C LYS A 495 -6.13 4.57 -17.85
N ALA A 496 -6.53 3.41 -18.37
CA ALA A 496 -7.87 2.87 -18.18
C ALA A 496 -8.10 2.49 -16.70
N ASP A 497 -7.15 1.80 -16.08
CA ASP A 497 -7.23 1.43 -14.65
C ASP A 497 -7.29 2.67 -13.73
N VAL A 498 -6.63 3.79 -14.10
CA VAL A 498 -6.69 5.07 -13.36
C VAL A 498 -8.09 5.69 -13.38
N TYR A 499 -8.85 5.54 -14.48
CA TYR A 499 -10.25 5.93 -14.54
C TYR A 499 -11.11 5.05 -13.62
N SER A 500 -10.90 3.73 -13.66
CA SER A 500 -11.62 2.79 -12.78
C SER A 500 -11.37 3.09 -11.30
N PHE A 501 -10.12 3.40 -10.93
CA PHE A 501 -9.73 3.88 -9.61
C PHE A 501 -10.49 5.17 -9.23
N ALA A 502 -10.58 6.14 -10.14
CA ALA A 502 -11.30 7.39 -9.90
C ALA A 502 -12.79 7.15 -9.54
N MET A 503 -13.45 6.19 -10.19
CA MET A 503 -14.82 5.78 -9.85
C MET A 503 -14.90 5.14 -8.46
N VAL A 504 -13.92 4.28 -8.08
CA VAL A 504 -13.88 3.68 -6.73
C VAL A 504 -13.68 4.76 -5.66
N CYS A 505 -12.83 5.76 -5.93
CA CYS A 505 -12.65 6.91 -5.04
C CYS A 505 -13.89 7.79 -4.92
N PHE A 506 -14.68 7.94 -6.00
CA PHE A 506 -15.98 8.62 -5.95
C PHE A 506 -16.94 7.89 -4.99
N GLU A 507 -17.05 6.56 -5.11
CA GLU A 507 -17.91 5.78 -4.21
C GLU A 507 -17.43 5.91 -2.75
N LEU A 508 -16.12 5.75 -2.49
CA LEU A 508 -15.53 5.91 -1.15
C LEU A 508 -15.82 7.27 -0.47
N ILE A 509 -15.79 8.38 -1.22
CA ILE A 509 -16.06 9.72 -0.68
C ILE A 509 -17.56 9.96 -0.46
N THR A 510 -18.41 9.50 -1.37
CA THR A 510 -19.82 9.88 -1.41
C THR A 510 -20.75 8.88 -0.72
N GLY A 511 -20.30 7.65 -0.51
CA GLY A 511 -21.13 6.53 -0.07
C GLY A 511 -22.17 6.06 -1.09
N LYS A 512 -22.12 6.59 -2.33
CA LYS A 512 -23.06 6.31 -3.41
C LYS A 512 -22.39 5.58 -4.56
N VAL A 513 -23.16 4.74 -5.25
CA VAL A 513 -22.69 4.13 -6.50
C VAL A 513 -22.58 5.21 -7.58
N PRO A 514 -21.52 5.22 -8.43
CA PRO A 514 -21.42 6.18 -9.53
C PRO A 514 -22.67 6.16 -10.42
N PHE A 515 -23.17 7.35 -10.76
CA PHE A 515 -24.35 7.57 -11.61
C PHE A 515 -25.70 7.05 -11.04
N GLU A 516 -25.79 6.82 -9.73
CA GLU A 516 -27.02 6.36 -9.05
C GLU A 516 -28.21 7.35 -9.18
N ASP A 517 -27.97 8.66 -9.30
CA ASP A 517 -29.01 9.70 -9.31
C ASP A 517 -29.78 9.85 -10.66
N SER A 518 -30.44 8.76 -11.08
CA SER A 518 -31.72 8.65 -11.84
C SER A 518 -32.02 9.48 -13.11
N HIS A 519 -31.06 10.16 -13.75
CA HIS A 519 -31.21 10.72 -15.11
C HIS A 519 -30.17 10.20 -16.13
N LEU A 520 -29.18 9.44 -15.65
CA LEU A 520 -28.12 8.84 -16.47
C LEU A 520 -28.23 7.31 -16.58
N GLN A 521 -29.17 6.69 -15.85
CA GLN A 521 -29.39 5.24 -15.86
C GLN A 521 -30.13 4.76 -17.12
N GLY A 522 -29.67 3.65 -17.70
CA GLY A 522 -30.28 2.99 -18.86
C GLY A 522 -29.24 2.48 -19.87
N ASP A 523 -29.71 1.95 -20.99
CA ASP A 523 -28.86 1.42 -22.08
C ASP A 523 -27.91 2.48 -22.69
N GLU A 524 -28.24 3.76 -22.51
CA GLU A 524 -27.44 4.91 -22.97
C GLU A 524 -26.25 5.26 -22.06
N MET A 525 -26.10 4.65 -20.88
CA MET A 525 -25.03 4.97 -19.90
C MET A 525 -23.63 4.97 -20.53
N GLY A 526 -23.32 3.97 -21.36
CA GLY A 526 -22.05 3.89 -22.07
C GLY A 526 -21.84 5.04 -23.06
N LYS A 527 -22.91 5.57 -23.67
CA LYS A 527 -22.83 6.73 -24.57
C LYS A 527 -22.59 8.03 -23.79
N ASN A 528 -23.27 8.19 -22.65
CA ASN A 528 -23.14 9.33 -21.75
C ASN A 528 -21.70 9.46 -21.20
N ILE A 529 -21.14 8.37 -20.67
CA ILE A 529 -19.74 8.33 -20.19
C ILE A 529 -18.75 8.78 -21.28
N ARG A 530 -18.94 8.34 -22.53
CA ARG A 530 -18.11 8.71 -23.69
C ARG A 530 -18.31 10.15 -24.16
N ARG A 531 -19.49 10.74 -23.96
CA ARG A 531 -19.74 12.18 -24.20
C ARG A 531 -19.05 13.08 -23.18
N GLY A 532 -18.59 12.52 -22.07
CA GLY A 532 -17.89 13.25 -21.01
C GLY A 532 -18.69 13.36 -19.71
N ASP A 533 -19.87 12.73 -19.61
CA ASP A 533 -20.68 12.78 -18.39
C ASP A 533 -19.92 12.11 -17.23
N ARG A 534 -19.97 12.76 -16.05
CA ARG A 534 -19.30 12.31 -14.81
C ARG A 534 -20.25 12.52 -13.63
N PRO A 535 -20.18 11.69 -12.58
CA PRO A 535 -21.05 11.84 -11.44
C PRO A 535 -20.69 13.10 -10.63
N LEU A 536 -21.68 13.74 -10.03
CA LEU A 536 -21.50 14.96 -9.25
C LEU A 536 -21.18 14.64 -7.79
N PHE A 537 -20.15 15.30 -7.24
CA PHE A 537 -19.84 15.21 -5.82
C PHE A 537 -20.88 16.02 -5.01
N PRO A 538 -21.44 15.47 -3.92
CA PRO A 538 -22.32 16.21 -3.02
C PRO A 538 -21.53 17.27 -2.24
N PHE A 539 -22.17 18.39 -1.94
CA PHE A 539 -21.62 19.35 -1.00
C PHE A 539 -22.02 18.98 0.45
N PRO A 540 -21.09 19.00 1.42
CA PRO A 540 -19.65 19.22 1.28
C PRO A 540 -18.88 17.96 0.85
N SER A 541 -17.84 18.15 0.04
CA SER A 541 -16.81 17.15 -0.30
C SER A 541 -15.43 17.83 -0.30
N PRO A 542 -14.33 17.20 0.18
CA PRO A 542 -13.03 17.84 0.26
C PRO A 542 -12.44 18.23 -1.11
N LYS A 543 -12.19 19.52 -1.33
CA LYS A 543 -11.80 20.08 -2.64
C LYS A 543 -10.53 19.43 -3.22
N TYR A 544 -9.55 19.13 -2.39
CA TYR A 544 -8.28 18.50 -2.81
C TYR A 544 -8.47 17.07 -3.32
N LEU A 545 -9.35 16.25 -2.71
CA LEU A 545 -9.69 14.92 -3.22
C LEU A 545 -10.51 15.01 -4.50
N VAL A 546 -11.46 15.95 -4.57
CA VAL A 546 -12.27 16.20 -5.77
C VAL A 546 -11.39 16.64 -6.95
N SER A 547 -10.36 17.47 -6.73
CA SER A 547 -9.36 17.84 -7.75
C SER A 547 -8.63 16.61 -8.29
N LEU A 548 -8.07 15.79 -7.40
CA LEU A 548 -7.34 14.57 -7.76
C LEU A 548 -8.23 13.60 -8.58
N ILE A 549 -9.43 13.28 -8.09
CA ILE A 549 -10.33 12.34 -8.77
C ILE A 549 -10.77 12.90 -10.13
N LYS A 550 -11.03 14.21 -10.23
CA LYS A 550 -11.37 14.85 -11.51
C LYS A 550 -10.26 14.75 -12.55
N ARG A 551 -8.99 14.75 -12.13
CA ARG A 551 -7.83 14.49 -13.01
C ARG A 551 -7.74 13.01 -13.39
N CYS A 552 -7.99 12.09 -12.46
CA CYS A 552 -7.97 10.64 -12.71
C CYS A 552 -9.05 10.17 -13.70
N TRP A 553 -10.24 10.78 -13.74
CA TRP A 553 -11.32 10.40 -14.67
C TRP A 553 -11.40 11.23 -15.96
N HIS A 554 -10.35 12.00 -16.29
CA HIS A 554 -10.32 12.88 -17.45
C HIS A 554 -10.61 12.10 -18.75
N SER A 555 -11.36 12.70 -19.70
CA SER A 555 -11.77 11.99 -20.92
C SER A 555 -10.57 11.51 -21.73
N GLU A 556 -9.65 12.42 -22.04
CA GLU A 556 -8.37 12.10 -22.70
C GLU A 556 -7.46 11.27 -21.75
N PRO A 557 -7.07 10.02 -22.11
CA PRO A 557 -6.29 9.14 -21.24
C PRO A 557 -4.89 9.67 -20.89
N SER A 558 -4.23 10.38 -21.81
CA SER A 558 -2.88 10.91 -21.59
C SER A 558 -2.81 11.95 -20.46
N GLN A 559 -3.91 12.67 -20.20
CA GLN A 559 -4.02 13.67 -19.13
C GLN A 559 -4.23 13.08 -17.73
N ARG A 560 -4.55 11.77 -17.62
CA ARG A 560 -4.71 11.11 -16.34
C ARG A 560 -3.33 10.89 -15.70
N PRO A 561 -3.15 11.07 -14.37
CA PRO A 561 -1.87 10.80 -13.70
C PRO A 561 -1.43 9.33 -13.78
N THR A 562 -0.19 9.03 -13.38
CA THR A 562 0.25 7.64 -13.09
C THR A 562 -0.08 7.28 -11.64
N PHE A 563 -0.11 5.98 -11.31
CA PHE A 563 -0.34 5.58 -9.92
C PHE A 563 0.77 6.05 -8.96
N SER A 564 2.03 6.12 -9.39
CA SER A 564 3.11 6.74 -8.60
C SER A 564 2.81 8.20 -8.23
N SER A 565 2.36 9.00 -9.19
CA SER A 565 1.92 10.39 -8.94
C SER A 565 0.75 10.45 -7.95
N ILE A 566 -0.23 9.56 -8.10
CA ILE A 566 -1.36 9.44 -7.16
C ILE A 566 -0.85 9.06 -5.75
N CYS A 567 0.07 8.11 -5.64
CA CYS A 567 0.66 7.67 -4.37
C CYS A 567 1.38 8.82 -3.65
N ARG A 568 2.21 9.62 -4.34
CA ARG A 568 2.87 10.80 -3.74
C ARG A 568 1.86 11.84 -3.27
N ILE A 569 0.89 12.20 -4.13
CA ILE A 569 -0.15 13.17 -3.81
C ILE A 569 -0.97 12.71 -2.58
N LEU A 570 -1.38 11.45 -2.53
CA LEU A 570 -2.15 10.91 -1.39
C LEU A 570 -1.31 10.86 -0.11
N ARG A 571 -0.03 10.48 -0.18
CA ARG A 571 0.90 10.57 0.97
C ARG A 571 1.04 12.01 1.47
N TYR A 572 1.12 12.98 0.57
CA TYR A 572 1.18 14.40 0.92
C TYR A 572 -0.11 14.89 1.59
N ILE A 573 -1.28 14.62 1.00
CA ILE A 573 -2.58 14.99 1.60
C ILE A 573 -2.74 14.33 2.97
N LYS A 574 -2.33 13.06 3.10
CA LYS A 574 -2.31 12.34 4.39
C LYS A 574 -1.44 13.05 5.42
N LYS A 575 -0.22 13.44 5.08
CA LYS A 575 0.67 14.26 5.94
C LYS A 575 0.00 15.59 6.34
N PHE A 576 -0.59 16.31 5.39
CA PHE A 576 -1.24 17.61 5.62
C PHE A 576 -2.35 17.51 6.68
N LEU A 577 -3.22 16.50 6.61
CA LEU A 577 -4.31 16.28 7.58
C LEU A 577 -3.82 15.82 8.96
N VAL A 578 -2.64 15.22 9.04
CA VAL A 578 -2.04 14.83 10.32
C VAL A 578 -1.42 16.04 11.03
N VAL A 579 -0.76 16.94 10.29
CA VAL A 579 -0.24 18.21 10.83
C VAL A 579 -1.38 19.19 11.18
N ASN A 580 -2.47 19.17 10.41
CA ASN A 580 -3.63 20.04 10.59
C ASN A 580 -4.87 19.20 10.93
N PRO A 581 -5.08 18.78 12.19
CA PRO A 581 -6.30 18.07 12.57
C PRO A 581 -7.54 18.98 12.52
N ASP A 582 -8.68 18.42 12.12
CA ASP A 582 -9.97 19.12 12.06
C ASP A 582 -10.41 19.64 13.44
N GLN A 583 -10.61 20.96 13.57
CA GLN A 583 -11.20 21.58 14.77
C GLN A 583 -12.74 21.70 14.68
N GLY A 584 -13.39 20.87 13.87
CA GLY A 584 -14.86 20.83 13.71
C GLY A 584 -15.42 21.50 12.43
N HIS A 585 -14.57 22.04 11.55
CA HIS A 585 -15.00 22.72 10.31
C HIS A 585 -14.39 22.10 9.04
N ILE A 586 -15.11 21.12 8.47
CA ILE A 586 -14.79 20.38 7.22
C ILE A 586 -14.49 21.31 6.01
N GLN A 587 -14.90 22.58 6.06
CA GLN A 587 -14.81 23.52 4.93
C GLN A 587 -13.50 24.33 4.85
N ILE A 588 -12.67 24.38 5.90
CA ILE A 588 -11.57 25.37 5.99
C ILE A 588 -10.20 24.79 5.61
N GLN A 589 -9.92 23.52 5.91
CA GLN A 589 -8.60 22.91 5.70
C GLN A 589 -8.40 22.41 4.25
N THR A 590 -8.25 23.34 3.31
CA THR A 590 -7.70 23.04 1.98
C THR A 590 -6.21 23.39 1.97
N PRO A 591 -5.31 22.54 1.42
CA PRO A 591 -3.93 22.92 1.18
C PRO A 591 -3.84 24.23 0.38
N LEU A 592 -2.91 25.11 0.75
CA LEU A 592 -2.73 26.43 0.12
C LEU A 592 -2.34 26.34 -1.37
N VAL A 593 -1.87 25.17 -1.81
CA VAL A 593 -1.44 24.86 -3.17
C VAL A 593 -2.20 23.63 -3.67
N ASP A 594 -2.67 23.61 -4.92
CA ASP A 594 -3.20 22.37 -5.51
C ASP A 594 -2.08 21.32 -5.50
N CYS A 595 -2.36 20.14 -4.94
CA CYS A 595 -1.38 19.06 -4.83
C CYS A 595 -0.88 18.62 -6.21
N TRP A 596 -1.66 18.85 -7.28
CA TRP A 596 -1.20 18.64 -8.64
C TRP A 596 -0.11 19.62 -9.09
N ASP A 597 -0.17 20.90 -8.69
CA ASP A 597 0.87 21.87 -9.04
C ASP A 597 2.20 21.48 -8.38
N LEU A 598 2.15 20.95 -7.15
CA LEU A 598 3.32 20.40 -6.45
C LEU A 598 3.90 19.19 -7.19
N GLU A 599 3.08 18.23 -7.58
CA GLU A 599 3.51 17.05 -8.34
C GLU A 599 4.06 17.42 -9.73
N ALA A 600 3.41 18.33 -10.46
CA ALA A 600 3.88 18.79 -11.77
C ALA A 600 5.23 19.51 -11.69
N ARG A 601 5.54 20.16 -10.56
CA ARG A 601 6.86 20.74 -10.27
C ARG A 601 7.88 19.68 -9.87
N PHE A 602 7.48 18.69 -9.07
CA PHE A 602 8.31 17.55 -8.69
C PHE A 602 8.77 16.77 -9.94
N LEU A 603 7.84 16.35 -10.79
CA LEU A 603 8.11 15.65 -12.05
C LEU A 603 8.95 16.46 -13.06
N ARG A 604 8.86 17.80 -13.02
CA ARG A 604 9.67 18.67 -13.89
C ARG A 604 11.12 18.80 -13.40
N LYS A 605 11.34 18.83 -12.07
CA LYS A 605 12.68 18.95 -11.48
C LYS A 605 13.40 17.61 -11.45
N PHE A 606 12.69 16.57 -11.04
CA PHE A 606 13.17 15.20 -11.01
C PHE A 606 12.52 14.48 -12.17
N SER A 607 13.22 14.48 -13.31
CA SER A 607 12.94 13.53 -14.39
C SER A 607 13.17 12.13 -13.85
N ILE A 608 12.14 11.54 -13.25
CA ILE A 608 12.11 10.12 -12.92
C ILE A 608 12.26 9.41 -14.26
N GLU A 609 13.37 8.70 -14.46
CA GLU A 609 13.51 7.81 -15.61
C GLU A 609 12.28 6.91 -15.62
N THR A 610 11.55 6.88 -16.73
CA THR A 610 10.31 6.11 -16.89
C THR A 610 10.64 4.62 -17.05
N GLY A 611 11.29 4.05 -16.03
CA GLY A 611 11.52 2.63 -15.85
C GLY A 611 10.35 1.97 -15.16
N SER A 612 10.06 0.72 -15.54
CA SER A 612 8.95 -0.11 -15.02
C SER A 612 9.23 -0.62 -13.60
N HIS A 613 9.55 0.26 -12.65
CA HIS A 613 9.89 -0.13 -11.28
C HIS A 613 9.11 0.71 -10.27
N ALA A 614 8.40 0.03 -9.35
CA ALA A 614 7.70 0.67 -8.25
C ALA A 614 8.68 1.46 -7.37
N GLU A 615 8.24 2.62 -6.86
CA GLU A 615 9.13 3.51 -6.11
C GLU A 615 9.55 2.89 -4.77
N SER A 616 10.85 2.91 -4.49
CA SER A 616 11.38 2.42 -3.22
C SER A 616 10.86 3.23 -2.04
N VAL A 617 10.47 2.54 -0.98
CA VAL A 617 10.05 3.10 0.32
C VAL A 617 11.02 4.17 0.84
N MET A 618 12.33 4.03 0.58
CA MET A 618 13.37 5.01 0.96
C MET A 618 13.16 6.42 0.39
N GLN A 619 12.42 6.58 -0.71
CA GLN A 619 12.17 7.88 -1.34
C GLN A 619 11.05 8.67 -0.65
N ILE A 620 10.23 8.04 0.19
CA ILE A 620 9.04 8.66 0.80
C ILE A 620 9.38 9.94 1.59
N PRO A 621 10.40 9.98 2.47
CA PRO A 621 10.71 11.19 3.22
C PRO A 621 11.20 12.33 2.33
N PHE A 622 12.02 12.03 1.32
CA PHE A 622 12.50 13.05 0.37
C PHE A 622 11.36 13.63 -0.47
N GLN A 623 10.43 12.80 -0.96
CA GLN A 623 9.28 13.27 -1.74
C GLN A 623 8.39 14.21 -0.92
N LEU A 624 8.09 13.85 0.35
CA LEU A 624 7.31 14.69 1.27
C LEU A 624 8.04 15.98 1.68
N TYR A 625 9.37 15.94 1.77
CA TYR A 625 10.21 17.12 1.99
C TYR A 625 10.24 18.03 0.76
N SER A 626 10.42 17.49 -0.44
CA SER A 626 10.46 18.22 -1.71
C SER A 626 9.17 18.98 -2.00
N TYR A 627 8.02 18.35 -1.73
CA TYR A 627 6.71 19.02 -1.78
C TYR A 627 6.66 20.20 -0.79
N ARG A 628 7.20 20.06 0.42
CA ARG A 628 7.22 21.14 1.43
C ARG A 628 8.13 22.31 1.04
N VAL A 629 9.28 22.04 0.41
CA VAL A 629 10.11 23.07 -0.22
C VAL A 629 9.31 23.81 -1.30
N ALA A 630 8.66 23.07 -2.20
CA ALA A 630 7.86 23.65 -3.28
C ALA A 630 6.69 24.52 -2.77
N GLU A 631 6.07 24.18 -1.63
CA GLU A 631 5.08 25.03 -0.97
C GLU A 631 5.67 26.31 -0.39
N LYS A 632 6.76 26.24 0.40
CA LYS A 632 7.39 27.44 0.98
C LYS A 632 7.85 28.41 -0.10
N GLU A 633 8.38 27.92 -1.23
CA GLU A 633 8.68 28.75 -2.41
C GLU A 633 7.46 29.54 -2.95
N LYS A 634 6.25 28.98 -2.89
CA LYS A 634 5.03 29.67 -3.38
C LYS A 634 4.47 30.66 -2.35
N MET A 635 4.78 30.47 -1.07
CA MET A 635 4.37 31.36 0.03
C MET A 635 5.29 32.59 0.18
N SER A 636 6.56 32.48 -0.28
CA SER A 636 7.57 33.54 -0.19
C SER A 636 8.06 34.04 -1.57
N PRO A 637 7.20 34.63 -2.42
CA PRO A 637 7.59 35.08 -3.77
C PRO A 637 8.53 36.30 -3.80
N ASN A 638 8.73 37.01 -2.68
CA ASN A 638 9.33 38.35 -2.63
C ASN A 638 10.65 38.43 -1.81
N LEU A 639 11.60 37.52 -2.04
CA LEU A 639 12.98 37.68 -1.52
C LEU A 639 14.09 37.44 -2.57
N ASN A 640 13.81 36.73 -3.67
CA ASN A 640 14.81 36.44 -4.70
C ASN A 640 14.43 37.11 -6.03
N LYS A 641 14.28 38.43 -6.00
CA LYS A 641 14.11 39.27 -7.20
C LYS A 641 15.17 40.37 -7.33
N GLU A 642 16.33 40.16 -6.69
CA GLU A 642 17.55 40.96 -6.83
C GLU A 642 18.73 40.07 -7.22
N GLU A 643 18.60 39.35 -8.36
CA GLU A 643 19.74 38.72 -9.02
C GLU A 643 19.46 38.44 -10.52
N SER A 644 18.80 39.38 -11.23
CA SER A 644 18.77 39.41 -12.72
C SER A 644 18.22 40.72 -13.31
N SER A 645 18.71 41.88 -12.86
CA SER A 645 18.67 43.10 -13.69
C SER A 645 19.56 44.18 -13.10
N ASP A 646 20.71 44.43 -13.73
CA ASP A 646 21.34 45.75 -13.61
C ASP A 646 21.77 46.22 -15.01
N THR A 647 20.98 47.14 -15.56
CA THR A 647 21.29 48.11 -16.64
C THR A 647 19.98 48.86 -16.93
N GLY A 648 19.78 49.99 -16.26
CA GLY A 648 18.68 50.92 -16.56
C GLY A 648 18.93 51.75 -17.82
N GLY A 649 17.88 52.40 -18.35
CA GLY A 649 17.99 53.28 -19.51
C GLY A 649 16.63 53.54 -20.18
N GLU A 650 16.04 54.69 -19.87
CA GLU A 650 14.64 55.07 -20.08
C GLU A 650 14.13 55.19 -21.54
N SER A 651 12.81 54.95 -21.70
CA SER A 651 11.87 55.61 -22.63
C SER A 651 12.15 55.73 -24.15
N ALA A 652 11.32 55.10 -24.99
CA ALA A 652 10.20 55.75 -25.74
C ALA A 652 9.59 54.90 -26.90
N SER A 653 8.27 55.09 -27.12
CA SER A 653 7.47 54.90 -28.37
C SER A 653 7.47 53.59 -29.21
N GLU A 654 6.30 52.92 -29.17
CA GLU A 654 5.47 52.36 -30.28
C GLU A 654 6.05 51.73 -31.57
N SER A 655 5.60 50.49 -31.88
CA SER A 655 4.82 50.08 -33.09
C SER A 655 5.19 48.76 -33.83
N VAL A 656 4.20 47.85 -33.87
CA VAL A 656 3.70 47.03 -35.02
C VAL A 656 4.52 45.89 -35.70
N SER A 657 3.88 44.69 -35.73
CA SER A 657 3.89 43.58 -36.72
C SER A 657 4.93 42.41 -36.70
N ASP A 658 4.41 41.22 -37.07
CA ASP A 658 5.05 39.89 -37.19
C ASP A 658 5.77 39.68 -38.58
N PRO A 659 6.13 38.44 -39.03
CA PRO A 659 7.34 37.65 -38.75
C PRO A 659 8.05 37.22 -40.09
N PRO A 660 8.60 36.00 -40.28
CA PRO A 660 9.71 35.29 -39.62
C PRO A 660 10.90 34.98 -40.58
N THR A 661 12.11 34.70 -40.06
CA THR A 661 13.05 33.76 -40.74
C THR A 661 14.13 33.18 -39.83
N THR A 662 14.55 31.95 -40.12
CA THR A 662 15.75 31.25 -39.59
C THR A 662 16.87 31.29 -40.66
N PRO A 663 18.05 30.64 -40.50
CA PRO A 663 18.90 30.33 -39.31
C PRO A 663 20.36 30.84 -39.50
N LYS A 664 21.26 30.64 -38.51
CA LYS A 664 22.57 29.94 -38.68
C LYS A 664 23.48 29.93 -37.44
N TYR A 665 24.34 28.92 -37.41
CA TYR A 665 25.52 28.76 -36.54
C TYR A 665 26.63 29.77 -36.88
N THR A 666 27.42 30.15 -35.87
CA THR A 666 28.89 30.05 -35.92
C THR A 666 29.51 30.01 -34.52
N LYS A 667 30.54 29.17 -34.33
CA LYS A 667 31.49 29.29 -33.21
C LYS A 667 32.43 30.47 -33.48
N SER A 668 32.88 31.16 -32.44
CA SER A 668 34.24 31.71 -32.43
C SER A 668 34.89 31.48 -31.08
N LEU A 669 36.16 31.08 -31.11
CA LEU A 669 37.08 31.15 -29.99
C LEU A 669 37.64 32.57 -29.91
N CYS A 670 38.11 32.96 -28.72
CA CYS A 670 39.43 33.57 -28.57
C CYS A 670 39.91 33.39 -27.11
N LEU A 671 41.20 33.09 -26.96
CA LEU A 671 41.93 33.23 -25.70
C LEU A 671 42.31 34.70 -25.53
N ASP A 672 42.56 35.10 -24.28
CA ASP A 672 43.76 35.81 -23.82
C ASP A 672 43.70 35.81 -22.27
N ALA A 673 44.76 36.00 -21.48
CA ALA A 673 46.14 35.54 -21.46
C ALA A 673 46.82 36.29 -20.30
N ILE A 674 47.23 35.56 -19.26
CA ILE A 674 48.38 35.87 -18.37
C ILE A 674 48.36 37.15 -17.49
N SER A 675 48.40 36.95 -16.17
CA SER A 675 49.41 37.59 -15.31
C SER A 675 49.69 36.74 -14.07
N GLU A 676 50.92 36.26 -13.92
CA GLU A 676 51.39 35.49 -12.76
C GLU A 676 51.80 36.41 -11.60
N TYR A 677 51.73 35.90 -10.37
CA TYR A 677 52.69 36.21 -9.30
C TYR A 677 52.85 34.96 -8.41
N SER A 678 54.08 34.72 -7.94
CA SER A 678 54.55 33.43 -7.40
C SER A 678 55.20 33.54 -6.01
N GLU A 679 55.54 32.38 -5.43
CA GLU A 679 56.38 32.15 -4.23
C GLU A 679 55.72 32.31 -2.84
N SER A 680 56.00 31.48 -1.82
CA SER A 680 56.71 30.18 -1.79
C SER A 680 56.40 29.30 -0.55
N ASP A 681 56.52 27.97 -0.76
CA ASP A 681 56.69 26.77 0.10
C ASP A 681 56.63 26.77 1.64
N THR A 682 56.05 25.68 2.21
CA THR A 682 56.85 24.62 2.91
C THR A 682 56.08 23.31 3.22
N ARG A 683 56.69 22.16 2.83
CA ARG A 683 56.56 20.72 3.26
C ARG A 683 55.29 20.23 4.01
N SER A 684 54.58 19.14 3.67
CA SER A 684 54.89 17.78 3.15
C SER A 684 55.55 16.76 4.13
N VAL A 685 54.78 15.75 4.56
CA VAL A 685 55.25 14.36 4.86
C VAL A 685 54.17 13.34 4.41
N TYR A 686 54.63 12.19 3.91
CA TYR A 686 53.88 11.11 3.22
C TYR A 686 53.46 9.93 4.12
N SER A 687 52.52 9.10 3.65
CA SER A 687 52.67 7.62 3.46
C SER A 687 51.30 6.92 3.33
N GLU A 688 51.14 5.75 2.70
CA GLU A 688 51.68 5.21 1.43
C GLU A 688 50.83 3.96 1.08
N ALA A 689 50.71 3.59 -0.20
CA ALA A 689 50.02 2.36 -0.61
C ALA A 689 50.80 1.65 -1.74
N PRO A 690 51.17 0.35 -1.61
CA PRO A 690 52.06 -0.29 -2.56
C PRO A 690 51.31 -1.02 -3.69
N THR A 691 51.77 -0.81 -4.93
CA THR A 691 51.55 -1.73 -6.06
C THR A 691 52.89 -2.16 -6.64
N LYS A 692 53.10 -3.45 -6.93
CA LYS A 692 54.19 -3.91 -7.78
C LYS A 692 53.73 -4.92 -8.83
N LYS A 693 54.27 -4.75 -10.04
CA LYS A 693 54.11 -5.58 -11.24
C LYS A 693 54.99 -6.84 -11.17
N ILE A 694 54.74 -7.81 -12.05
CA ILE A 694 55.74 -8.65 -12.73
C ILE A 694 55.18 -9.09 -14.10
N SER A 695 56.05 -9.56 -15.01
CA SER A 695 55.92 -9.52 -16.47
C SER A 695 55.87 -10.88 -17.20
N SER A 696 55.17 -10.89 -18.35
CA SER A 696 55.38 -11.66 -19.60
C SER A 696 56.17 -13.00 -19.63
N ALA A 697 55.54 -14.05 -20.19
CA ALA A 697 56.20 -15.13 -20.97
C ALA A 697 55.21 -15.79 -21.98
N LEU A 698 55.73 -16.43 -23.04
CA LEU A 698 54.97 -16.92 -24.22
C LEU A 698 54.51 -18.39 -24.14
N LYS A 699 53.41 -18.75 -24.86
CA LYS A 699 53.41 -19.75 -25.98
C LYS A 699 52.07 -19.87 -26.75
N LYS A 700 52.15 -20.52 -27.92
CA LYS A 700 51.14 -20.76 -29.01
C LYS A 700 49.95 -21.66 -28.55
N SER A 701 48.80 -21.82 -29.23
CA SER A 701 48.52 -21.91 -30.69
C SER A 701 47.06 -21.56 -31.10
N GLY A 702 46.82 -21.49 -32.43
CA GLY A 702 45.58 -21.14 -33.16
C GLY A 702 44.36 -22.07 -33.01
N ASP A 703 43.30 -21.99 -33.84
CA ASP A 703 43.10 -21.32 -35.13
C ASP A 703 41.66 -20.77 -35.31
N MET A 704 41.48 -19.73 -36.15
CA MET A 704 40.44 -19.63 -37.21
C MET A 704 40.34 -18.21 -37.82
N ALA A 705 40.38 -18.13 -39.15
CA ALA A 705 40.10 -16.92 -39.94
C ALA A 705 38.57 -16.66 -40.03
N LYS A 706 38.04 -15.43 -39.99
CA LYS A 706 38.13 -14.31 -40.96
C LYS A 706 37.64 -14.66 -42.39
N LEU A 707 36.47 -14.13 -42.77
CA LEU A 707 36.23 -13.06 -43.78
C LEU A 707 34.79 -13.17 -44.34
N ARG A 708 34.10 -12.19 -44.97
CA ARG A 708 33.95 -10.72 -44.88
C ARG A 708 33.18 -10.26 -46.15
N ARG A 709 31.96 -9.69 -45.99
CA ARG A 709 31.31 -8.64 -46.83
C ARG A 709 30.87 -8.89 -48.31
N ASN A 710 29.94 -7.99 -48.70
CA ASN A 710 29.51 -7.53 -50.04
C ASN A 710 28.52 -8.44 -50.83
N SER A 711 27.62 -7.93 -51.69
CA SER A 711 26.91 -6.62 -51.79
C SER A 711 25.84 -6.61 -52.90
N SER A 712 24.66 -6.01 -52.65
CA SER A 712 23.74 -5.29 -53.57
C SER A 712 23.49 -5.71 -55.04
N THR A 713 22.22 -5.96 -55.39
CA THR A 713 21.44 -5.62 -56.63
C THR A 713 19.99 -6.13 -56.43
N GLY A 714 18.89 -5.64 -57.03
CA GLY A 714 18.60 -4.47 -57.89
C GLY A 714 17.27 -4.65 -58.68
N LEU A 715 16.45 -3.59 -58.86
CA LEU A 715 15.19 -3.48 -59.68
C LEU A 715 13.89 -4.15 -59.13
N ARG A 716 12.72 -3.49 -58.97
CA ARG A 716 11.76 -2.72 -59.86
C ARG A 716 10.77 -3.65 -60.63
N SER A 717 9.48 -3.35 -60.88
CA SER A 717 8.50 -2.31 -60.43
C SER A 717 7.08 -2.52 -61.07
N THR A 718 6.04 -1.80 -60.61
CA THR A 718 4.68 -1.58 -61.24
C THR A 718 3.65 -2.74 -61.20
N GLY A 719 2.31 -2.56 -61.19
CA GLY A 719 1.48 -1.34 -60.99
C GLY A 719 -0.05 -1.55 -61.21
N SER A 720 -0.90 -0.86 -60.41
CA SER A 720 -2.32 -0.41 -60.63
C SER A 720 -3.50 -1.33 -61.04
N SER A 721 -4.68 -1.00 -60.48
CA SER A 721 -6.08 -1.53 -60.57
C SER A 721 -6.81 -1.18 -61.92
N PRO A 722 -8.17 -1.32 -62.14
CA PRO A 722 -9.31 -1.72 -61.26
C PRO A 722 -10.43 -2.60 -61.92
N VAL A 723 -11.63 -2.68 -61.29
CA VAL A 723 -13.03 -2.80 -61.86
C VAL A 723 -13.96 -3.85 -61.17
N LYS A 724 -15.24 -3.47 -61.01
CA LYS A 724 -16.46 -4.21 -60.56
C LYS A 724 -17.47 -4.22 -61.74
N PRO A 725 -18.53 -5.08 -61.86
CA PRO A 725 -19.56 -5.30 -60.83
C PRO A 725 -20.31 -6.68 -60.83
N ARG A 726 -21.45 -6.72 -60.12
CA ARG A 726 -22.42 -7.81 -59.82
C ARG A 726 -23.30 -8.26 -61.02
N PRO A 727 -24.01 -9.41 -60.93
CA PRO A 727 -25.44 -9.39 -60.58
C PRO A 727 -25.91 -10.49 -59.58
N ALA A 728 -27.22 -10.58 -59.33
CA ALA A 728 -27.90 -11.44 -58.33
C ALA A 728 -28.90 -12.42 -58.99
N PRO A 729 -29.65 -13.22 -58.19
CA PRO A 729 -31.09 -13.37 -58.48
C PRO A 729 -32.02 -13.25 -57.25
N ASN A 730 -33.31 -13.04 -57.54
CA ASN A 730 -34.44 -12.91 -56.60
C ASN A 730 -35.06 -14.28 -56.20
N VAL A 731 -36.01 -14.29 -55.24
CA VAL A 731 -37.38 -14.87 -55.40
C VAL A 731 -38.31 -14.56 -54.19
N THR A 732 -39.39 -13.83 -54.48
CA THR A 732 -40.76 -13.68 -53.85
C THR A 732 -41.06 -13.54 -52.34
N LEU A 733 -42.02 -12.65 -52.07
CA LEU A 733 -42.89 -12.49 -50.88
C LEU A 733 -44.10 -13.46 -50.89
N PRO A 734 -44.96 -13.50 -49.84
CA PRO A 734 -46.18 -12.66 -49.88
C PRO A 734 -46.56 -11.96 -48.55
N LEU A 735 -47.62 -11.14 -48.60
CA LEU A 735 -48.01 -10.11 -47.63
C LEU A 735 -49.23 -10.47 -46.74
N SER A 736 -49.11 -10.23 -45.42
CA SER A 736 -50.14 -9.58 -44.55
C SER A 736 -51.53 -10.26 -44.37
N PRO A 737 -52.51 -9.67 -43.65
CA PRO A 737 -52.48 -8.81 -42.44
C PRO A 737 -53.45 -9.30 -41.32
N PHE A 738 -53.22 -8.91 -40.06
CA PHE A 738 -54.22 -8.60 -39.00
C PHE A 738 -53.41 -8.12 -37.76
N GLY A 739 -53.85 -7.25 -36.86
CA GLY A 739 -55.08 -6.47 -36.72
C GLY A 739 -55.06 -5.84 -35.30
N ARG A 740 -55.28 -4.52 -35.16
CA ARG A 740 -55.20 -3.84 -33.85
C ARG A 740 -56.40 -4.20 -32.96
N ASN A 741 -56.22 -4.35 -31.63
CA ASN A 741 -56.66 -3.31 -30.67
C ASN A 741 -56.53 -3.67 -29.18
N SER A 742 -56.43 -2.60 -28.38
CA SER A 742 -56.48 -2.48 -26.92
C SER A 742 -57.75 -2.99 -26.21
N LYS A 743 -57.62 -3.46 -24.95
CA LYS A 743 -58.10 -2.75 -23.72
C LYS A 743 -58.00 -3.57 -22.40
N ALA A 744 -57.38 -2.95 -21.41
CA ALA A 744 -57.76 -2.82 -19.98
C ALA A 744 -58.47 -3.93 -19.15
N ARG A 745 -57.97 -4.06 -17.90
CA ARG A 745 -58.64 -4.19 -16.57
C ARG A 745 -58.75 -5.56 -15.83
N LYS A 746 -58.33 -5.45 -14.55
CA LYS A 746 -58.87 -6.00 -13.27
C LYS A 746 -58.47 -7.39 -12.74
N ASP A 747 -57.84 -7.32 -11.56
CA ASP A 747 -58.06 -8.07 -10.30
C ASP A 747 -58.81 -9.41 -10.28
N THR A 748 -58.25 -10.40 -9.57
CA THR A 748 -59.04 -11.34 -8.76
C THR A 748 -58.23 -11.88 -7.56
N ARG A 749 -58.90 -12.20 -6.43
CA ARG A 749 -58.31 -12.67 -5.16
C ARG A 749 -58.69 -14.12 -4.85
N LEU A 750 -57.73 -14.88 -4.27
CA LEU A 750 -57.85 -15.94 -3.24
C LEU A 750 -58.78 -17.16 -3.49
N PRO A 751 -58.51 -18.32 -2.83
CA PRO A 751 -59.05 -18.63 -1.49
C PRO A 751 -58.02 -19.21 -0.48
N LEU A 752 -58.49 -19.76 0.65
CA LEU A 752 -57.79 -19.88 1.95
C LEU A 752 -57.88 -21.28 2.63
N SER A 753 -56.90 -21.57 3.50
CA SER A 753 -56.99 -22.41 4.74
C SER A 753 -57.20 -23.94 4.60
N PRO A 754 -57.00 -24.77 5.68
CA PRO A 754 -56.73 -24.52 7.13
C PRO A 754 -55.34 -25.09 7.60
N MET A 755 -54.89 -25.25 8.88
CA MET A 755 -55.43 -25.02 10.26
C MET A 755 -54.27 -24.64 11.27
N SER A 756 -54.30 -25.09 12.55
CA SER A 756 -53.29 -24.94 13.65
C SER A 756 -53.40 -26.16 14.63
N PRO A 757 -52.88 -26.26 15.92
CA PRO A 757 -52.60 -25.22 16.95
C PRO A 757 -51.47 -25.45 18.04
N LEU A 758 -51.32 -24.50 18.99
CA LEU A 758 -50.66 -24.53 20.36
C LEU A 758 -49.11 -24.68 20.46
N GLY A 759 -48.35 -24.07 21.41
CA GLY A 759 -48.61 -23.04 22.45
C GLY A 759 -47.40 -22.73 23.40
N HIS A 760 -47.39 -21.54 24.08
CA HIS A 760 -46.51 -21.07 25.21
C HIS A 760 -44.98 -20.87 24.98
N GLY A 761 -44.22 -19.97 25.67
CA GLY A 761 -44.54 -18.84 26.57
C GLY A 761 -43.40 -18.40 27.54
N ARG A 762 -43.19 -17.07 27.75
CA ARG A 762 -42.35 -16.38 28.81
C ARG A 762 -40.79 -16.47 28.71
N ARG A 763 -39.97 -15.54 29.25
CA ARG A 763 -40.17 -14.21 29.91
C ARG A 763 -38.92 -13.30 29.77
N ARG A 764 -39.11 -11.96 29.86
CA ARG A 764 -38.06 -10.98 30.23
C ARG A 764 -38.06 -10.75 31.75
N HIS A 765 -36.96 -10.22 32.30
CA HIS A 765 -36.95 -9.55 33.61
C HIS A 765 -36.37 -8.13 33.49
N LEU A 766 -37.09 -7.18 34.06
CA LEU A 766 -36.68 -5.82 34.42
C LEU A 766 -37.27 -5.57 35.81
N SER A 767 -36.49 -4.97 36.70
CA SER A 767 -36.96 -4.53 38.01
C SER A 767 -36.10 -3.37 38.50
N GLY A 768 -36.69 -2.19 38.59
CA GLY A 768 -36.26 -1.15 39.51
C GLY A 768 -37.41 -0.88 40.49
N PRO A 769 -37.13 -0.42 41.71
CA PRO A 769 -38.13 0.15 42.59
C PRO A 769 -38.16 1.68 42.45
N ALA A 770 -39.35 2.27 42.56
CA ALA A 770 -39.53 3.69 42.82
C ALA A 770 -39.72 3.93 44.33
N SER A 771 -39.43 5.13 44.80
CA SER A 771 -39.96 5.68 46.05
C SER A 771 -40.19 7.18 45.87
N ASP A 772 -41.39 7.63 46.18
CA ASP A 772 -41.74 9.06 46.27
C ASP A 772 -41.30 9.65 47.62
N SER A 773 -41.07 10.97 47.65
CA SER A 773 -41.12 11.93 48.77
C SER A 773 -40.61 13.27 48.20
N GLU A 774 -41.48 14.18 47.75
CA GLU A 774 -42.09 15.28 48.51
C GLU A 774 -41.14 16.42 48.96
N LEU A 775 -41.53 17.62 48.51
CA LEU A 775 -41.36 18.95 49.11
C LEU A 775 -40.00 19.70 49.11
N THR A 776 -40.14 21.00 48.78
CA THR A 776 -39.19 22.14 48.80
C THR A 776 -38.01 22.12 47.82
#